data_AF-A0A976Q1V6-F1
#
_entry.id   AF-A0A976Q1V6-F1
#
_cell.length_a   1.000
_cell.length_b   1.000
_cell.length_c   1.000
_cell.angle_alpha   90.00
_cell.angle_beta   90.00
_cell.angle_gamma   90.00
#
_symmetry.space_group_name_H-M   'P 1'
#
loop_
_entity.id
_entity.type
_entity.pdbx_description
1 polymer ?
#
loop_
_entity_poly.entity_id
_entity_poly.type
_entity_poly.pdbx_seq_one_letter_code
_entity_poly.pdbx_strand_id
1 'polypeptide(L)'
;MTISEQTHNLLVPVARWMRRLHTAGNAMTPRRQPAVRIAAGRRTRTIAPLLGLSLALVACSEDEPTECVSTRSYFEQDVWAQTLADDCLGCHTKSGAAKESNFVLVSPEENSDYLNVNYATFAKMAKLEYDGTSVLLLKPTGNEEHGGGVRFDEGSEPYNAFVRMIEQVDSPVECANEPDAAASFDGLEVSDEVATLRKATLTLAGRLPTPHEELRVELSGEPALDTVLDGIMREEAFYGWIKEVYNDKILTDRYFPRTDALDLLDEERYPNRYWFDAIADDNERDLAAQRANQAVAREVLELIAFVVREGRPFTEIVTADYMMFNPYSAKSYGVNIAFDNDADPNEFRPGQRAGLPHAGALTSHMFLNRFPTTDTNRNRHRARIILDVFLGMDVLRLASRPLDPSSIKEFNPTLNSSECTVCHEVIDPIAGTLQNWTDTGRYNPPEEGWHGDMLPPGFSSTDMPYAQKDRGATWLAQQLVTDGRFPIAVVRAMLAALTGSEALIEPRDPDAADYVARTNAARAQTKVLETIAQGFVDHNYDLRFVIRELVKTPYFRAVNIETSVDDEEKLAELSQLGSPNFLTPEQLHRRIEAVTGYPWRDRVDDEGFLLEFNEYRIFYGGIDSDTIVDRIREPNGIMANVAARMANEVACWTTAVDFVSPPAQRRLFPFVSLIHEPQDANGFEVPAAADAIRANIRYLHQRVLGEVLEPDDPEIDRTYHLFLEVWRDGKQGMADEIYSDRLPSSCAARRDLNTGEELPPAQRIDRDERYTIRAWMAVMSYLLADYRFLHL
;
A
#
# COMPACT_ATOMS: atom_id res chain seq x y z
N MET A 1 -19.87 -10.04 -33.74
CA MET A 1 -20.15 -11.06 -34.78
C MET A 1 -19.31 -12.29 -34.42
N THR A 2 -19.98 -13.32 -33.88
CA THR A 2 -19.53 -14.71 -33.56
C THR A 2 -18.03 -15.01 -33.38
N ILE A 3 -17.54 -14.89 -32.13
CA ILE A 3 -16.26 -15.46 -31.61
C ILE A 3 -16.57 -16.66 -30.65
N SER A 4 -17.79 -17.20 -30.69
CA SER A 4 -18.26 -18.17 -29.68
C SER A 4 -17.91 -19.64 -29.95
N GLU A 5 -17.43 -20.01 -31.14
CA GLU A 5 -17.20 -21.43 -31.48
C GLU A 5 -15.72 -21.86 -31.45
N GLN A 6 -14.76 -20.93 -31.48
CA GLN A 6 -13.32 -21.28 -31.43
C GLN A 6 -12.76 -21.43 -30.01
N THR A 7 -13.40 -20.83 -29.00
CA THR A 7 -13.02 -20.98 -27.58
C THR A 7 -13.42 -22.35 -27.00
N HIS A 8 -14.38 -23.05 -27.61
CA HIS A 8 -14.85 -24.35 -27.12
C HIS A 8 -13.85 -25.50 -27.36
N ASN A 9 -12.98 -25.40 -28.38
CA ASN A 9 -11.97 -26.43 -28.68
C ASN A 9 -10.62 -26.21 -27.98
N LEU A 10 -10.39 -25.05 -27.37
CA LEU A 10 -9.17 -24.76 -26.59
C LEU A 10 -9.29 -25.20 -25.12
N LEU A 11 -10.52 -25.28 -24.59
CA LEU A 11 -10.77 -25.52 -23.17
C LEU A 11 -10.80 -27.01 -22.79
N VAL A 12 -11.02 -27.94 -23.72
CA VAL A 12 -11.30 -29.35 -23.36
C VAL A 12 -10.08 -30.11 -22.82
N PRO A 13 -8.85 -29.96 -23.35
CA PRO A 13 -7.67 -30.68 -22.80
C PRO A 13 -7.18 -30.08 -21.48
N VAL A 14 -7.10 -28.74 -21.39
CA VAL A 14 -6.64 -28.02 -20.19
C VAL A 14 -7.68 -28.10 -19.06
N ALA A 15 -8.98 -28.00 -19.35
CA ALA A 15 -10.03 -28.21 -18.34
C ALA A 15 -10.21 -29.69 -17.95
N ARG A 16 -9.87 -30.65 -18.83
CA ARG A 16 -9.77 -32.08 -18.45
C ARG A 16 -8.59 -32.33 -17.53
N TRP A 17 -7.46 -31.65 -17.75
CA TRP A 17 -6.29 -31.75 -16.87
C TRP A 17 -6.50 -31.04 -15.53
N MET A 18 -7.08 -29.83 -15.50
CA MET A 18 -7.49 -29.15 -14.27
C MET A 18 -8.56 -29.93 -13.47
N ARG A 19 -9.52 -30.59 -14.14
CA ARG A 19 -10.45 -31.52 -13.47
C ARG A 19 -9.75 -32.79 -12.96
N ARG A 20 -8.74 -33.29 -13.67
CA ARG A 20 -7.93 -34.43 -13.21
C ARG A 20 -7.05 -34.07 -12.02
N LEU A 21 -6.48 -32.86 -11.97
CA LEU A 21 -5.79 -32.30 -10.80
C LEU A 21 -6.74 -32.08 -9.62
N HIS A 22 -7.98 -31.61 -9.85
CA HIS A 22 -9.01 -31.56 -8.80
C HIS A 22 -9.40 -32.95 -8.27
N THR A 23 -9.36 -34.01 -9.10
CA THR A 23 -9.63 -35.38 -8.66
C THR A 23 -8.41 -36.11 -8.10
N ALA A 24 -7.18 -35.72 -8.48
CA ALA A 24 -5.93 -36.28 -7.97
C ALA A 24 -5.46 -35.57 -6.68
N GLY A 25 -5.75 -34.27 -6.53
CA GLY A 25 -5.62 -33.53 -5.27
C GLY A 25 -6.59 -34.01 -4.18
N ASN A 26 -7.64 -34.74 -4.55
CA ASN A 26 -8.54 -35.42 -3.60
C ASN A 26 -8.00 -36.76 -3.06
N ALA A 27 -6.76 -37.15 -3.40
CA ALA A 27 -6.05 -38.27 -2.78
C ALA A 27 -5.04 -37.84 -1.71
N MET A 28 -5.00 -36.57 -1.30
CA MET A 28 -4.34 -36.14 -0.06
C MET A 28 -5.40 -35.77 0.98
N THR A 29 -5.60 -36.69 1.93
CA THR A 29 -6.24 -36.34 3.20
C THR A 29 -5.26 -35.44 3.98
N PRO A 30 -5.71 -34.33 4.55
CA PRO A 30 -4.94 -33.66 5.59
C PRO A 30 -4.88 -34.60 6.80
N ARG A 31 -3.69 -34.77 7.40
CA ARG A 31 -3.59 -35.31 8.77
C ARG A 31 -4.41 -34.38 9.67
N ARG A 32 -5.64 -34.78 10.00
CA ARG A 32 -6.39 -34.22 11.12
C ARG A 32 -5.60 -34.49 12.41
N GLN A 33 -5.20 -33.43 13.10
CA GLN A 33 -5.07 -33.50 14.56
C GLN A 33 -6.45 -33.88 15.16
N PRO A 34 -6.50 -34.64 16.26
CA PRO A 34 -7.76 -35.16 16.79
C PRO A 34 -8.62 -34.04 17.38
N ALA A 35 -9.80 -33.82 16.80
CA ALA A 35 -10.85 -33.03 17.43
C ALA A 35 -11.34 -33.75 18.69
N VAL A 36 -11.09 -33.17 19.86
CA VAL A 36 -11.76 -33.52 21.12
C VAL A 36 -13.22 -33.12 21.00
N ARG A 37 -14.09 -34.07 20.63
CA ARG A 37 -15.54 -33.91 20.79
C ARG A 37 -15.92 -34.16 22.24
N ILE A 38 -16.21 -33.07 22.95
CA ILE A 38 -16.93 -33.09 24.23
C ILE A 38 -18.33 -33.65 23.96
N ALA A 39 -18.54 -34.91 24.32
CA ALA A 39 -19.86 -35.54 24.32
C ALA A 39 -20.65 -35.03 25.54
N ALA A 40 -21.77 -34.35 25.27
CA ALA A 40 -22.79 -34.02 26.25
C ALA A 40 -23.43 -35.31 26.79
N GLY A 41 -22.89 -35.83 27.89
CA GLY A 41 -23.47 -36.92 28.67
C GLY A 41 -24.21 -36.37 29.89
N ARG A 42 -25.53 -36.22 29.78
CA ARG A 42 -26.44 -36.10 30.94
C ARG A 42 -26.17 -37.30 31.87
N ARG A 43 -25.61 -37.06 33.05
CA ARG A 43 -25.70 -37.97 34.20
C ARG A 43 -26.45 -37.28 35.33
N THR A 44 -27.62 -37.85 35.57
CA THR A 44 -28.52 -37.65 36.71
C THR A 44 -27.78 -37.74 38.03
N ARG A 45 -27.98 -36.73 38.89
CA ARG A 45 -27.67 -36.79 40.33
C ARG A 45 -28.57 -37.82 41.00
N THR A 46 -28.00 -38.91 41.48
CA THR A 46 -28.56 -39.73 42.56
C THR A 46 -27.96 -39.26 43.88
N ILE A 47 -28.86 -38.97 44.83
CA ILE A 47 -28.56 -38.64 46.22
C ILE A 47 -28.27 -39.95 46.97
N ALA A 48 -27.17 -40.00 47.73
CA ALA A 48 -27.08 -40.76 48.97
C ALA A 48 -25.96 -40.19 49.87
N PRO A 49 -26.20 -40.02 51.19
CA PRO A 49 -25.35 -39.29 52.12
C PRO A 49 -24.38 -40.22 52.87
N LEU A 50 -23.32 -39.68 53.50
CA LEU A 50 -22.88 -40.07 54.86
C LEU A 50 -21.57 -39.35 55.29
N LEU A 51 -21.72 -38.55 56.34
CA LEU A 51 -20.84 -38.29 57.50
C LEU A 51 -19.31 -38.43 57.37
N GLY A 52 -18.61 -37.37 57.81
CA GLY A 52 -17.25 -37.45 58.33
C GLY A 52 -16.64 -36.09 58.67
N LEU A 53 -16.72 -35.68 59.93
CA LEU A 53 -15.99 -34.54 60.52
C LEU A 53 -14.48 -34.67 60.29
N SER A 54 -13.80 -33.57 59.93
CA SER A 54 -12.56 -33.15 60.61
C SER A 54 -12.16 -31.72 60.20
N LEU A 55 -12.08 -30.84 61.20
CA LEU A 55 -11.35 -29.58 61.14
C LEU A 55 -9.85 -29.87 60.97
N ALA A 56 -9.19 -29.19 60.03
CA ALA A 56 -7.78 -28.85 60.14
C ALA A 56 -7.55 -27.50 59.46
N LEU A 57 -7.16 -26.50 60.27
CA LEU A 57 -6.56 -25.27 59.78
C LEU A 57 -5.23 -25.61 59.09
N VAL A 58 -5.05 -25.15 57.85
CA VAL A 58 -3.73 -24.96 57.24
C VAL A 58 -3.73 -23.57 56.63
N ALA A 59 -2.66 -22.85 56.94
CA ALA A 59 -2.44 -21.44 56.73
C ALA A 59 -2.45 -21.04 55.25
N CYS A 60 -2.85 -19.79 55.01
CA CYS A 60 -2.64 -19.08 53.75
C CYS A 60 -1.15 -19.08 53.39
N SER A 61 -0.80 -19.60 52.22
CA SER A 61 0.33 -19.09 51.45
C SER A 61 -0.25 -18.10 50.45
N GLU A 62 0.11 -16.83 50.59
CA GLU A 62 -0.03 -15.83 49.54
C GLU A 62 0.83 -16.30 48.37
N ASP A 63 0.20 -16.67 47.26
CA ASP A 63 0.89 -16.80 45.98
C ASP A 63 1.17 -15.38 45.49
N GLU A 64 2.45 -14.98 45.47
CA GLU A 64 2.86 -13.76 44.75
C GLU A 64 2.67 -13.96 43.24
N PRO A 65 2.20 -12.94 42.49
CA PRO A 65 2.13 -13.06 41.04
C PRO A 65 3.55 -13.12 40.45
N THR A 66 3.82 -14.18 39.71
CA THR A 66 5.14 -14.58 39.17
C THR A 66 5.62 -13.85 37.92
N GLU A 67 5.07 -12.69 37.55
CA GLU A 67 5.57 -11.91 36.41
C GLU A 67 5.85 -10.46 36.80
N CYS A 68 7.11 -10.04 36.58
CA CYS A 68 7.51 -8.64 36.68
C CYS A 68 6.83 -7.86 35.55
N VAL A 69 5.88 -6.99 35.87
CA VAL A 69 5.30 -6.03 34.93
C VAL A 69 6.01 -4.69 35.15
N SER A 70 6.67 -4.16 34.12
CA SER A 70 7.35 -2.87 34.24
C SER A 70 6.32 -1.76 34.44
N THR A 71 6.73 -0.64 35.04
CA THR A 71 5.85 0.53 35.20
C THR A 71 5.30 1.05 33.89
N ARG A 72 6.07 0.90 32.81
CA ARG A 72 5.64 1.26 31.47
C ARG A 72 4.55 0.31 30.96
N SER A 73 4.78 -1.00 31.01
CA SER A 73 3.80 -2.01 30.58
C SER A 73 2.51 -1.91 31.39
N TYR A 74 2.61 -1.65 32.69
CA TYR A 74 1.46 -1.48 33.57
C TYR A 74 0.64 -0.22 33.21
N PHE A 75 1.31 0.92 33.00
CA PHE A 75 0.63 2.15 32.56
C PHE A 75 -0.10 1.93 31.23
N GLU A 76 0.52 1.22 30.31
CA GLU A 76 -0.05 0.98 29.01
C GLU A 76 -1.28 0.07 29.07
N GLN A 77 -1.12 -1.13 29.64
CA GLN A 77 -2.11 -2.19 29.56
C GLN A 77 -3.25 -1.96 30.53
N ASP A 78 -2.96 -1.64 31.80
CA ASP A 78 -3.95 -1.59 32.86
C ASP A 78 -4.56 -0.19 33.08
N VAL A 79 -3.90 0.86 32.59
CA VAL A 79 -4.32 2.26 32.85
C VAL A 79 -4.73 2.96 31.55
N TRP A 80 -3.85 2.94 30.55
CA TRP A 80 -4.09 3.63 29.28
C TRP A 80 -5.18 2.93 28.49
N ALA A 81 -4.95 1.67 28.12
CA ALA A 81 -5.83 0.92 27.24
C ALA A 81 -7.22 0.69 27.85
N GLN A 82 -7.25 0.37 29.15
CA GLN A 82 -8.49 0.00 29.86
C GLN A 82 -9.32 1.20 30.35
N THR A 83 -8.75 2.41 30.42
CA THR A 83 -9.48 3.54 31.02
C THR A 83 -9.16 4.88 30.38
N LEU A 84 -7.88 5.28 30.25
CA LEU A 84 -7.58 6.62 29.77
C LEU A 84 -7.97 6.81 28.29
N ALA A 85 -7.69 5.83 27.43
CA ALA A 85 -7.97 5.90 26.00
C ALA A 85 -9.48 5.99 25.70
N ASP A 86 -10.30 5.22 26.43
CA ASP A 86 -11.72 5.08 26.15
C ASP A 86 -12.58 6.12 26.89
N ASP A 87 -12.35 6.31 28.20
CA ASP A 87 -13.23 7.14 29.05
C ASP A 87 -12.72 8.55 29.30
N CYS A 88 -11.40 8.78 29.22
CA CYS A 88 -10.81 10.06 29.59
C CYS A 88 -10.37 10.90 28.38
N LEU A 89 -9.79 10.27 27.36
CA LEU A 89 -9.17 10.94 26.23
C LEU A 89 -10.15 11.87 25.50
N GLY A 90 -11.39 11.44 25.30
CA GLY A 90 -12.41 12.25 24.59
C GLY A 90 -12.65 13.65 25.21
N CYS A 91 -12.46 13.79 26.52
CA CYS A 91 -12.57 15.08 27.21
C CYS A 91 -11.20 15.73 27.44
N HIS A 92 -10.18 14.94 27.76
CA HIS A 92 -8.85 15.39 28.12
C HIS A 92 -7.91 15.49 26.92
N THR A 93 -8.31 16.16 25.85
CA THR A 93 -7.42 16.52 24.72
C THR A 93 -7.24 18.02 24.62
N LYS A 94 -6.40 18.47 23.69
CA LYS A 94 -6.24 19.91 23.38
C LYS A 94 -7.53 20.56 22.86
N SER A 95 -8.47 19.76 22.35
CA SER A 95 -9.76 20.22 21.79
C SER A 95 -10.99 19.72 22.53
N GLY A 96 -10.81 18.92 23.58
CA GLY A 96 -11.88 18.34 24.39
C GLY A 96 -12.39 19.29 25.48
N ALA A 97 -13.47 18.87 26.15
CA ALA A 97 -14.12 19.66 27.21
C ALA A 97 -13.19 20.04 28.37
N ALA A 98 -12.13 19.26 28.62
CA ALA A 98 -11.17 19.46 29.69
C ALA A 98 -9.84 20.06 29.21
N LYS A 99 -9.79 20.71 28.05
CA LYS A 99 -8.58 21.31 27.47
C LYS A 99 -7.88 22.35 28.34
N GLU A 100 -8.62 23.03 29.21
CA GLU A 100 -8.10 24.02 30.17
C GLU A 100 -7.62 23.37 31.49
N SER A 101 -7.74 22.05 31.63
CA SER A 101 -7.27 21.34 32.82
C SER A 101 -5.76 21.11 32.76
N ASN A 102 -5.16 20.77 33.91
CA ASN A 102 -3.76 20.36 33.97
C ASN A 102 -3.50 18.93 33.47
N PHE A 103 -4.56 18.18 33.13
CA PHE A 103 -4.50 16.80 32.65
C PHE A 103 -4.95 16.79 31.19
N VAL A 104 -4.01 17.01 30.27
CA VAL A 104 -4.27 16.99 28.83
C VAL A 104 -3.46 15.87 28.21
N LEU A 105 -4.17 14.88 27.70
CA LEU A 105 -3.66 13.72 26.99
C LEU A 105 -3.59 14.03 25.48
N VAL A 106 -2.75 13.28 24.78
CA VAL A 106 -2.65 13.32 23.31
C VAL A 106 -3.01 11.95 22.75
N SER A 107 -3.67 11.91 21.60
CA SER A 107 -4.02 10.65 20.94
C SER A 107 -2.85 10.11 20.09
N PRO A 108 -2.84 8.80 19.76
CA PRO A 108 -1.87 8.22 18.82
C PRO A 108 -1.89 8.89 17.44
N GLU A 109 -3.04 9.44 17.03
CA GLU A 109 -3.19 10.21 15.79
C GLU A 109 -2.56 11.61 15.87
N GLU A 110 -2.47 12.20 17.07
CA GLU A 110 -1.88 13.52 17.29
C GLU A 110 -0.38 13.47 17.56
N ASN A 111 0.09 12.42 18.25
CA ASN A 111 1.48 12.26 18.64
C ASN A 111 1.84 10.77 18.68
N SER A 112 2.88 10.39 17.96
CA SER A 112 3.37 9.01 17.95
C SER A 112 4.07 8.60 19.25
N ASP A 113 4.59 9.56 20.04
CA ASP A 113 5.14 9.35 21.39
C ASP A 113 4.08 9.56 22.50
N TYR A 114 2.80 9.39 22.17
CA TYR A 114 1.70 9.72 23.07
C TYR A 114 1.79 9.01 24.42
N LEU A 115 2.26 7.76 24.51
CA LEU A 115 2.34 7.04 25.79
C LEU A 115 3.31 7.68 26.76
N ASN A 116 4.50 8.07 26.29
CA ASN A 116 5.47 8.72 27.17
C ASN A 116 4.97 10.09 27.60
N VAL A 117 4.37 10.84 26.67
CA VAL A 117 3.73 12.14 26.98
C VAL A 117 2.59 11.97 27.99
N ASN A 118 1.71 10.99 27.79
CA ASN A 118 0.54 10.74 28.62
C ASN A 118 0.93 10.16 29.98
N TYR A 119 1.94 9.27 30.03
CA TYR A 119 2.54 8.79 31.27
C TYR A 119 3.14 9.95 32.07
N ALA A 120 3.92 10.82 31.43
CA ALA A 120 4.50 11.97 32.11
C ALA A 120 3.40 12.92 32.65
N THR A 121 2.32 13.11 31.89
CA THR A 121 1.15 13.86 32.32
C THR A 121 0.43 13.19 33.50
N PHE A 122 0.23 11.87 33.45
CA PHE A 122 -0.34 11.08 34.55
C PHE A 122 0.54 11.16 35.80
N ALA A 123 1.83 10.89 35.69
CA ALA A 123 2.79 10.94 36.79
C ALA A 123 2.89 12.33 37.43
N LYS A 124 2.73 13.40 36.64
CA LYS A 124 2.64 14.77 37.16
C LYS A 124 1.35 14.98 37.97
N MET A 125 0.22 14.51 37.46
CA MET A 125 -1.08 14.64 38.13
C MET A 125 -1.21 13.74 39.35
N ALA A 126 -0.55 12.58 39.36
CA ALA A 126 -0.51 11.65 40.49
C ALA A 126 -0.03 12.34 41.78
N LYS A 127 0.94 13.25 41.65
CA LYS A 127 1.53 14.04 42.76
C LYS A 127 0.66 15.18 43.28
N LEU A 128 -0.45 15.48 42.62
CA LEU A 128 -1.40 16.48 43.12
C LEU A 128 -2.38 15.77 44.05
N GLU A 129 -2.33 16.12 45.33
CA GLU A 129 -3.10 15.46 46.38
C GLU A 129 -4.00 16.43 47.13
N TYR A 130 -5.14 15.92 47.60
CA TYR A 130 -5.97 16.57 48.60
C TYR A 130 -6.18 15.60 49.78
N ASP A 131 -5.87 16.05 50.99
CA ASP A 131 -5.85 15.24 52.21
C ASP A 131 -5.07 13.90 52.09
N GLY A 132 -4.00 13.89 51.29
CA GLY A 132 -3.12 12.73 51.07
C GLY A 132 -3.62 11.73 50.01
N THR A 133 -4.69 12.05 49.30
CA THR A 133 -5.21 11.22 48.19
C THR A 133 -5.04 11.94 46.87
N SER A 134 -4.52 11.25 45.86
CA SER A 134 -4.31 11.82 44.52
C SER A 134 -5.61 12.32 43.87
N VAL A 135 -5.56 13.45 43.18
CA VAL A 135 -6.69 13.98 42.40
C VAL A 135 -7.15 13.04 41.28
N LEU A 136 -6.26 12.16 40.81
CA LEU A 136 -6.58 11.12 39.82
C LEU A 136 -7.51 10.03 40.36
N LEU A 137 -7.61 9.89 41.68
CA LEU A 137 -8.59 9.02 42.35
C LEU A 137 -9.83 9.82 42.76
N LEU A 138 -9.64 11.01 43.32
CA LEU A 138 -10.74 11.79 43.92
C LEU A 138 -11.76 12.30 42.89
N LYS A 139 -11.29 12.86 41.78
CA LYS A 139 -12.21 13.47 40.81
C LYS A 139 -13.02 12.42 40.04
N PRO A 140 -12.42 11.37 39.45
CA PRO A 140 -13.19 10.39 38.69
C PRO A 140 -14.22 9.61 39.52
N THR A 141 -14.00 9.40 40.83
CA THR A 141 -14.98 8.76 41.71
C THR A 141 -16.07 9.71 42.23
N GLY A 142 -15.99 11.01 41.91
CA GLY A 142 -16.93 12.03 42.38
C GLY A 142 -16.71 12.51 43.81
N ASN A 143 -15.58 12.16 44.44
CA ASN A 143 -15.17 12.70 45.74
C ASN A 143 -14.65 14.14 45.62
N GLU A 144 -14.34 14.60 44.41
CA GLU A 144 -14.05 15.99 44.04
C GLU A 144 -14.74 16.33 42.72
N GLU A 145 -14.95 17.63 42.43
CA GLU A 145 -15.64 18.07 41.22
C GLU A 145 -14.80 17.78 39.94
N HIS A 146 -15.31 16.88 39.08
CA HIS A 146 -14.68 16.47 37.82
C HIS A 146 -15.24 17.20 36.57
N GLY A 147 -16.41 17.86 36.68
CA GLY A 147 -17.10 18.49 35.54
C GLY A 147 -17.76 17.49 34.57
N GLY A 148 -17.10 16.36 34.27
CA GLY A 148 -17.65 15.25 33.47
C GLY A 148 -18.47 14.22 34.26
N GLY A 149 -18.68 14.43 35.57
CA GLY A 149 -19.35 13.47 36.47
C GLY A 149 -18.48 12.27 36.85
N VAL A 150 -19.07 11.32 37.58
CA VAL A 150 -18.41 10.07 38.03
C VAL A 150 -18.04 9.22 36.82
N ARG A 151 -16.77 8.82 36.69
CA ARG A 151 -16.25 7.97 35.60
C ARG A 151 -16.12 6.51 35.99
N PHE A 152 -15.69 6.23 37.22
CA PHE A 152 -15.62 4.87 37.77
C PHE A 152 -15.84 4.88 39.29
N ASP A 153 -16.30 3.75 39.83
CA ASP A 153 -16.58 3.60 41.26
C ASP A 153 -15.31 3.29 42.08
N GLU A 154 -15.31 3.66 43.35
CA GLU A 154 -14.24 3.31 44.29
C GLU A 154 -14.15 1.78 44.46
N GLY A 155 -12.93 1.23 44.40
CA GLY A 155 -12.67 -0.21 44.47
C GLY A 155 -12.98 -1.00 43.19
N SER A 156 -13.45 -0.34 42.13
CA SER A 156 -13.54 -0.93 40.79
C SER A 156 -12.15 -1.29 40.22
N GLU A 157 -12.13 -2.09 39.16
CA GLU A 157 -10.88 -2.45 38.48
C GLU A 157 -10.09 -1.23 37.98
N PRO A 158 -10.70 -0.23 37.29
CA PRO A 158 -10.02 1.03 36.96
C PRO A 158 -9.46 1.78 38.17
N TYR A 159 -10.20 1.81 39.28
CA TYR A 159 -9.77 2.47 40.51
C TYR A 159 -8.51 1.80 41.07
N ASN A 160 -8.52 0.48 41.20
CA ASN A 160 -7.39 -0.28 41.72
C ASN A 160 -6.17 -0.17 40.78
N ALA A 161 -6.41 -0.10 39.47
CA ALA A 161 -5.35 0.12 38.50
C ALA A 161 -4.67 1.48 38.69
N PHE A 162 -5.45 2.55 38.90
CA PHE A 162 -4.91 3.87 39.19
C PHE A 162 -4.15 3.91 40.52
N VAL A 163 -4.66 3.25 41.57
CA VAL A 163 -3.96 3.15 42.87
C VAL A 163 -2.58 2.53 42.67
N ARG A 164 -2.51 1.36 42.03
CA ARG A 164 -1.23 0.67 41.77
C ARG A 164 -0.32 1.48 40.85
N MET A 165 -0.87 2.19 39.88
CA MET A 165 -0.09 3.06 38.99
C MET A 165 0.53 4.23 39.75
N ILE A 166 -0.22 4.87 40.65
CA ILE A 166 0.29 5.96 41.50
C ILE A 166 1.42 5.45 42.40
N GLU A 167 1.28 4.27 43.00
CA GLU A 167 2.35 3.63 43.77
C GLU A 167 3.60 3.39 42.92
N GLN A 168 3.44 2.91 41.68
CA GLN A 168 4.55 2.68 40.76
C GLN A 168 5.18 3.98 40.22
N VAL A 169 4.45 5.10 40.17
CA VAL A 169 5.03 6.41 39.86
C VAL A 169 6.04 6.83 40.93
N ASP A 170 5.76 6.53 42.21
CA ASP A 170 6.66 6.82 43.32
C ASP A 170 7.77 5.77 43.48
N SER A 171 7.50 4.52 43.10
CA SER A 171 8.46 3.42 43.12
C SER A 171 8.46 2.65 41.78
N PRO A 172 9.16 3.17 40.75
CA PRO A 172 9.18 2.55 39.44
C PRO A 172 9.74 1.12 39.45
N VAL A 173 9.10 0.25 38.70
CA VAL A 173 9.49 -1.14 38.45
C VAL A 173 10.14 -1.22 37.07
N GLU A 174 11.42 -1.56 37.04
CA GLU A 174 12.15 -1.90 35.80
C GLU A 174 12.31 -3.42 35.73
N CYS A 175 11.86 -4.03 34.63
CA CYS A 175 12.05 -5.45 34.37
C CYS A 175 13.23 -5.64 33.40
N ALA A 176 14.04 -6.69 33.60
CA ALA A 176 15.31 -6.87 32.88
C ALA A 176 15.18 -7.15 31.37
N ASN A 177 13.97 -7.25 30.82
CA ASN A 177 13.67 -7.67 29.46
C ASN A 177 12.56 -6.83 28.80
N GLU A 178 12.68 -5.49 28.74
CA GLU A 178 11.83 -4.75 27.78
C GLU A 178 12.33 -5.06 26.35
N PRO A 179 11.47 -5.55 25.43
CA PRO A 179 11.89 -5.88 24.09
C PRO A 179 12.39 -4.62 23.36
N ASP A 180 13.62 -4.67 22.85
CA ASP A 180 14.07 -3.70 21.84
C ASP A 180 13.35 -3.98 20.51
N ALA A 181 13.22 -2.99 19.64
CA ALA A 181 12.62 -3.14 18.31
C ALA A 181 13.36 -4.17 17.45
N ALA A 182 14.65 -4.45 17.74
CA ALA A 182 15.37 -5.55 17.12
C ALA A 182 14.83 -6.93 17.54
N ALA A 183 14.45 -7.10 18.81
CA ALA A 183 13.86 -8.34 19.33
C ALA A 183 12.47 -8.60 18.73
N SER A 184 11.76 -7.56 18.26
CA SER A 184 10.50 -7.70 17.53
C SER A 184 10.62 -8.50 16.22
N PHE A 185 11.83 -8.67 15.67
CA PHE A 185 12.06 -9.44 14.44
C PHE A 185 12.72 -10.81 14.66
N ASP A 186 12.94 -11.23 15.91
CA ASP A 186 13.52 -12.55 16.20
C ASP A 186 12.66 -13.68 15.60
N GLY A 187 13.29 -14.59 14.85
CA GLY A 187 12.62 -15.67 14.14
C GLY A 187 12.05 -15.30 12.76
N LEU A 188 12.34 -14.10 12.24
CA LEU A 188 11.99 -13.69 10.88
C LEU A 188 13.11 -14.02 9.88
N GLU A 189 12.78 -14.75 8.83
CA GLU A 189 13.65 -14.93 7.67
C GLU A 189 13.50 -13.72 6.73
N VAL A 190 14.62 -13.07 6.42
CA VAL A 190 14.67 -11.94 5.49
C VAL A 190 15.48 -12.30 4.25
N SER A 191 15.08 -11.73 3.12
CA SER A 191 15.74 -11.88 1.84
C SER A 191 17.16 -11.30 1.87
N ASP A 192 18.06 -11.96 1.14
CA ASP A 192 19.40 -11.43 0.88
C ASP A 192 19.36 -10.17 0.00
N GLU A 193 20.51 -9.55 -0.21
CA GLU A 193 20.61 -8.29 -0.95
C GLU A 193 20.27 -8.44 -2.44
N VAL A 194 20.48 -9.60 -3.05
CA VAL A 194 20.20 -9.85 -4.47
C VAL A 194 18.69 -10.04 -4.68
N ALA A 195 18.03 -10.80 -3.82
CA ALA A 195 16.58 -10.93 -3.79
C ALA A 195 15.90 -9.60 -3.46
N THR A 196 16.47 -8.83 -2.51
CA THR A 196 16.04 -7.45 -2.21
C THR A 196 16.15 -6.57 -3.46
N LEU A 197 17.29 -6.60 -4.16
CA LEU A 197 17.51 -5.83 -5.38
C LEU A 197 16.49 -6.20 -6.46
N ARG A 198 16.21 -7.49 -6.64
CA ARG A 198 15.23 -7.97 -7.61
C ARG A 198 13.84 -7.39 -7.33
N LYS A 199 13.38 -7.50 -6.07
CA LYS A 199 12.09 -6.93 -5.65
C LYS A 199 12.06 -5.42 -5.88
N ALA A 200 13.08 -4.70 -5.43
CA ALA A 200 13.16 -3.25 -5.58
C ALA A 200 13.19 -2.81 -7.05
N THR A 201 13.93 -3.48 -7.92
CA THR A 201 14.05 -3.12 -9.34
C THR A 201 12.75 -3.38 -10.10
N LEU A 202 12.02 -4.46 -9.77
CA LEU A 202 10.69 -4.72 -10.33
C LEU A 202 9.66 -3.68 -9.88
N THR A 203 9.68 -3.30 -8.61
CA THR A 203 8.75 -2.31 -8.05
C THR A 203 9.01 -0.91 -8.58
N LEU A 204 10.27 -0.47 -8.53
CA LEU A 204 10.66 0.91 -8.79
C LEU A 204 10.94 1.20 -10.27
N ALA A 205 11.49 0.24 -11.02
CA ALA A 205 11.89 0.43 -12.42
C ALA A 205 11.08 -0.41 -13.41
N GLY A 206 10.26 -1.37 -12.95
CA GLY A 206 9.49 -2.23 -13.85
C GLY A 206 10.34 -3.15 -14.73
N ARG A 207 11.60 -3.41 -14.34
CA ARG A 207 12.53 -4.29 -15.06
C ARG A 207 13.19 -5.27 -14.11
N LEU A 208 13.85 -6.29 -14.66
CA LEU A 208 14.76 -7.12 -13.89
C LEU A 208 16.08 -6.38 -13.62
N PRO A 209 16.80 -6.70 -12.53
CA PRO A 209 18.19 -6.27 -12.37
C PRO A 209 19.03 -6.69 -13.56
N THR A 210 20.00 -5.86 -13.94
CA THR A 210 21.00 -6.23 -14.94
C THR A 210 22.01 -7.18 -14.31
N PRO A 211 22.66 -8.08 -15.09
CA PRO A 211 23.67 -9.00 -14.54
C PRO A 211 24.83 -8.29 -13.83
N HIS A 212 25.14 -7.05 -14.20
CA HIS A 212 26.17 -6.25 -13.56
C HIS A 212 25.70 -5.62 -12.24
N GLU A 213 24.42 -5.22 -12.14
CA GLU A 213 23.82 -4.78 -10.87
C GLU A 213 23.77 -5.94 -9.87
N GLU A 214 23.32 -7.14 -10.30
CA GLU A 214 23.29 -8.35 -9.46
C GLU A 214 24.68 -8.70 -8.94
N LEU A 215 25.67 -8.85 -9.84
CA LEU A 215 27.04 -9.18 -9.47
C LEU A 215 27.64 -8.14 -8.52
N ARG A 216 27.34 -6.86 -8.71
CA ARG A 216 27.84 -5.80 -7.83
C ARG A 216 27.30 -5.96 -6.41
N VAL A 217 26.00 -6.21 -6.27
CA VAL A 217 25.36 -6.39 -4.97
C VAL A 217 25.81 -7.70 -4.31
N GLU A 218 25.89 -8.79 -5.07
CA GLU A 218 26.41 -10.08 -4.59
C GLU A 218 27.83 -9.95 -4.01
N LEU A 219 28.71 -9.18 -4.64
CA LEU A 219 30.10 -9.03 -4.21
C LEU A 219 30.31 -8.02 -3.07
N SER A 220 29.43 -7.03 -2.93
CA SER A 220 29.67 -5.85 -2.06
C SER A 220 28.55 -5.56 -1.07
N GLY A 221 27.50 -6.38 -1.04
CA GLY A 221 26.39 -6.29 -0.09
C GLY A 221 25.65 -4.95 -0.12
N GLU A 222 25.17 -4.54 1.05
CA GLU A 222 24.31 -3.38 1.23
C GLU A 222 24.85 -2.03 0.69
N PRO A 223 26.14 -1.66 0.85
CA PRO A 223 26.67 -0.43 0.26
C PRO A 223 26.54 -0.37 -1.28
N ALA A 224 26.64 -1.53 -1.94
CA ALA A 224 26.40 -1.61 -3.38
C ALA A 224 24.92 -1.50 -3.73
N LEU A 225 24.04 -2.06 -2.90
CA LEU A 225 22.58 -1.93 -3.06
C LEU A 225 22.17 -0.46 -3.06
N ASP A 226 22.66 0.34 -2.10
CA ASP A 226 22.39 1.78 -2.03
C ASP A 226 22.76 2.51 -3.35
N THR A 227 23.93 2.18 -3.90
CA THR A 227 24.42 2.78 -5.15
C THR A 227 23.58 2.37 -6.36
N VAL A 228 23.07 1.14 -6.40
CA VAL A 228 22.23 0.64 -7.49
C VAL A 228 20.83 1.26 -7.41
N LEU A 229 20.23 1.34 -6.21
CA LEU A 229 18.95 2.00 -5.97
C LEU A 229 18.97 3.47 -6.40
N ASP A 230 20.10 4.16 -6.18
CA ASP A 230 20.30 5.51 -6.66
C ASP A 230 20.26 5.65 -8.18
N GLY A 231 20.78 4.66 -8.90
CA GLY A 231 20.66 4.60 -10.36
C GLY A 231 19.21 4.39 -10.79
N ILE A 232 18.55 3.42 -10.17
CA ILE A 232 17.15 3.06 -10.44
C ILE A 232 16.21 4.25 -10.22
N MET A 233 16.38 5.00 -9.13
CA MET A 233 15.54 6.17 -8.80
C MET A 233 15.82 7.42 -9.68
N ARG A 234 16.62 7.26 -10.75
CA ARG A 234 16.81 8.26 -11.80
C ARG A 234 16.24 7.83 -13.15
N GLU A 235 15.65 6.65 -13.23
CA GLU A 235 15.01 6.14 -14.44
C GLU A 235 13.60 6.72 -14.61
N GLU A 236 13.15 6.87 -15.86
CA GLU A 236 11.81 7.40 -16.15
C GLU A 236 10.69 6.53 -15.57
N ALA A 237 10.90 5.21 -15.50
CA ALA A 237 9.95 4.27 -14.90
C ALA A 237 9.70 4.57 -13.41
N PHE A 238 10.71 5.03 -12.68
CA PHE A 238 10.58 5.40 -11.26
C PHE A 238 9.67 6.61 -11.07
N TYR A 239 9.80 7.63 -11.93
CA TYR A 239 8.90 8.78 -11.87
C TYR A 239 7.47 8.42 -12.27
N GLY A 240 7.29 7.45 -13.18
CA GLY A 240 5.99 6.84 -13.46
C GLY A 240 5.37 6.20 -12.21
N TRP A 241 6.13 5.35 -11.52
CA TRP A 241 5.70 4.70 -10.28
C TRP A 241 5.35 5.70 -9.17
N ILE A 242 6.15 6.75 -8.96
CA ILE A 242 5.84 7.79 -7.97
C ILE A 242 4.50 8.48 -8.27
N LYS A 243 4.21 8.76 -9.56
CA LYS A 243 2.92 9.35 -9.94
C LYS A 243 1.76 8.39 -9.69
N GLU A 244 1.93 7.10 -9.95
CA GLU A 244 0.92 6.08 -9.61
C GLU A 244 0.63 6.08 -8.10
N VAL A 245 1.67 6.05 -7.27
CA VAL A 245 1.56 6.03 -5.80
C VAL A 245 0.80 7.25 -5.27
N TYR A 246 1.11 8.44 -5.75
CA TYR A 246 0.43 9.65 -5.29
C TYR A 246 -0.95 9.84 -5.91
N ASN A 247 -1.21 9.28 -7.10
CA ASN A 247 -2.56 9.29 -7.66
C ASN A 247 -3.54 8.46 -6.82
N ASP A 248 -3.10 7.37 -6.17
CA ASP A 248 -3.95 6.61 -5.25
C ASP A 248 -4.47 7.46 -4.07
N LYS A 249 -3.82 8.60 -3.76
CA LYS A 249 -4.23 9.53 -2.69
C LYS A 249 -4.88 10.80 -3.23
N ILE A 250 -4.36 11.34 -4.32
CA ILE A 250 -4.77 12.64 -4.88
C ILE A 250 -5.91 12.49 -5.90
N LEU A 251 -6.00 11.34 -6.56
CA LEU A 251 -7.12 10.90 -7.41
C LEU A 251 -7.45 11.85 -8.57
N THR A 252 -6.45 12.57 -9.09
CA THR A 252 -6.64 13.54 -10.19
C THR A 252 -6.69 12.89 -11.57
N ASP A 253 -6.26 11.63 -11.71
CA ASP A 253 -6.47 10.84 -12.94
C ASP A 253 -7.96 10.64 -13.26
N ARG A 254 -8.87 10.99 -12.33
CA ARG A 254 -10.30 11.16 -12.61
C ARG A 254 -10.55 11.97 -13.87
N TYR A 255 -9.76 13.02 -14.07
CA TYR A 255 -9.95 13.99 -15.15
C TYR A 255 -9.11 13.68 -16.38
N PHE A 256 -8.49 12.50 -16.44
CA PHE A 256 -7.66 12.05 -17.56
C PHE A 256 -8.43 11.85 -18.88
N PRO A 257 -9.70 11.36 -18.89
CA PRO A 257 -10.45 11.17 -20.12
C PRO A 257 -10.88 12.48 -20.79
N ARG A 258 -10.90 12.47 -22.14
CA ARG A 258 -11.44 13.55 -22.99
C ARG A 258 -10.86 14.92 -22.64
N THR A 259 -11.71 15.90 -22.30
CA THR A 259 -11.36 17.25 -21.87
C THR A 259 -11.82 17.55 -20.44
N ASP A 260 -12.12 16.51 -19.64
CA ASP A 260 -12.73 16.65 -18.32
C ASP A 260 -11.96 17.61 -17.39
N ALA A 261 -10.63 17.68 -17.48
CA ALA A 261 -9.80 18.61 -16.70
C ALA A 261 -9.89 20.06 -17.23
N LEU A 262 -9.90 20.22 -18.55
CA LEU A 262 -10.03 21.53 -19.22
C LEU A 262 -11.42 22.15 -18.99
N ASP A 263 -12.45 21.30 -18.90
CA ASP A 263 -13.83 21.72 -18.64
C ASP A 263 -13.98 22.44 -17.29
N LEU A 264 -13.12 22.11 -16.32
CA LEU A 264 -13.08 22.73 -14.98
C LEU A 264 -12.35 24.08 -14.94
N LEU A 265 -11.59 24.42 -15.99
CA LEU A 265 -10.95 25.72 -16.09
C LEU A 265 -12.00 26.78 -16.46
N ASP A 266 -12.18 27.77 -15.57
CA ASP A 266 -13.06 28.92 -15.80
C ASP A 266 -12.73 29.66 -17.10
N GLU A 267 -13.70 29.80 -17.99
CA GLU A 267 -13.49 30.33 -19.35
C GLU A 267 -13.07 31.80 -19.37
N GLU A 268 -13.62 32.63 -18.47
CA GLU A 268 -13.25 34.04 -18.39
C GLU A 268 -11.78 34.19 -17.96
N ARG A 269 -11.34 33.33 -17.04
CA ARG A 269 -9.97 33.33 -16.54
C ARG A 269 -9.01 32.59 -17.48
N TYR A 270 -9.47 31.58 -18.22
CA TYR A 270 -8.67 30.74 -19.12
C TYR A 270 -9.29 30.69 -20.53
N PRO A 271 -9.29 31.82 -21.26
CA PRO A 271 -9.97 31.91 -22.56
C PRO A 271 -9.34 31.01 -23.64
N ASN A 272 -8.09 30.58 -23.44
CA ASN A 272 -7.37 29.70 -24.36
C ASN A 272 -7.49 28.21 -24.00
N ARG A 273 -8.34 27.82 -23.04
CA ARG A 273 -8.43 26.43 -22.55
C ARG A 273 -8.62 25.40 -23.68
N TYR A 274 -9.35 25.76 -24.74
CA TYR A 274 -9.56 24.98 -25.96
C TYR A 274 -8.85 25.56 -27.19
N TRP A 275 -7.61 26.05 -27.05
CA TRP A 275 -6.84 26.62 -28.17
C TRP A 275 -6.73 25.69 -29.39
N PHE A 276 -6.81 24.38 -29.18
CA PHE A 276 -6.75 23.36 -30.22
C PHE A 276 -7.99 23.34 -31.13
N ASP A 277 -9.12 23.94 -30.74
CA ASP A 277 -10.30 24.03 -31.61
C ASP A 277 -10.04 24.79 -32.92
N ALA A 278 -8.96 25.58 -32.97
CA ALA A 278 -8.48 26.24 -34.18
C ALA A 278 -7.71 25.30 -35.13
N ILE A 279 -7.37 24.08 -34.72
CA ILE A 279 -6.69 23.08 -35.56
C ILE A 279 -7.71 22.47 -36.52
N ALA A 280 -7.41 22.54 -37.81
CA ALA A 280 -8.32 22.10 -38.87
C ALA A 280 -8.35 20.58 -39.06
N ASP A 281 -7.24 19.88 -38.80
CA ASP A 281 -7.19 18.41 -38.87
C ASP A 281 -7.77 17.80 -37.58
N ASP A 282 -8.73 16.90 -37.74
CA ASP A 282 -9.46 16.31 -36.61
C ASP A 282 -8.54 15.46 -35.72
N ASN A 283 -7.62 14.69 -36.30
CA ASN A 283 -6.73 13.84 -35.51
C ASN A 283 -5.69 14.65 -34.74
N GLU A 284 -5.11 15.68 -35.37
CA GLU A 284 -4.19 16.59 -34.70
C GLU A 284 -4.89 17.38 -33.59
N ARG A 285 -6.13 17.84 -33.83
CA ARG A 285 -6.94 18.52 -32.81
C ARG A 285 -7.20 17.61 -31.62
N ASP A 286 -7.69 16.40 -31.87
CA ASP A 286 -8.08 15.46 -30.81
C ASP A 286 -6.85 15.01 -30.00
N LEU A 287 -5.70 14.80 -30.65
CA LEU A 287 -4.43 14.52 -29.99
C LEU A 287 -3.94 15.71 -29.14
N ALA A 288 -4.03 16.94 -29.67
CA ALA A 288 -3.68 18.14 -28.92
C ALA A 288 -4.59 18.35 -27.71
N ALA A 289 -5.90 18.08 -27.86
CA ALA A 289 -6.88 18.12 -26.78
C ALA A 289 -6.55 17.12 -25.68
N GLN A 290 -6.26 15.87 -26.05
CA GLN A 290 -5.85 14.83 -25.11
C GLN A 290 -4.57 15.23 -24.34
N ARG A 291 -3.53 15.67 -25.05
CA ARG A 291 -2.24 16.07 -24.44
C ARG A 291 -2.37 17.28 -23.51
N ALA A 292 -3.21 18.25 -23.88
CA ALA A 292 -3.52 19.39 -23.02
C ALA A 292 -4.29 18.95 -21.76
N ASN A 293 -5.33 18.12 -21.94
CA ASN A 293 -6.16 17.63 -20.85
C ASN A 293 -5.37 16.80 -19.84
N GLN A 294 -4.59 15.81 -20.31
CA GLN A 294 -3.78 14.95 -19.44
C GLN A 294 -2.77 15.75 -18.62
N ALA A 295 -2.15 16.77 -19.22
CA ALA A 295 -1.21 17.63 -18.52
C ALA A 295 -1.87 18.50 -17.44
N VAL A 296 -3.07 19.03 -17.70
CA VAL A 296 -3.87 19.75 -16.70
C VAL A 296 -4.29 18.80 -15.58
N ALA A 297 -4.78 17.60 -15.92
CA ALA A 297 -5.21 16.57 -14.97
C ALA A 297 -4.07 16.16 -14.02
N ARG A 298 -2.86 15.99 -14.55
CA ARG A 298 -1.70 15.48 -13.79
C ARG A 298 -0.75 16.56 -13.27
N GLU A 299 -1.10 17.84 -13.34
CA GLU A 299 -0.25 18.96 -12.89
C GLU A 299 0.45 18.70 -11.54
N VAL A 300 -0.31 18.23 -10.53
CA VAL A 300 0.21 17.92 -9.19
C VAL A 300 1.12 16.70 -9.19
N LEU A 301 0.77 15.65 -9.94
CA LEU A 301 1.59 14.44 -10.04
C LEU A 301 2.92 14.73 -10.73
N GLU A 302 2.92 15.62 -11.74
CA GLU A 302 4.14 16.09 -12.40
C GLU A 302 4.96 17.02 -11.50
N LEU A 303 4.33 17.81 -10.61
CA LEU A 303 5.06 18.56 -9.58
C LEU A 303 5.81 17.61 -8.64
N ILE A 304 5.14 16.55 -8.17
CA ILE A 304 5.75 15.53 -7.31
C ILE A 304 6.93 14.86 -8.04
N ALA A 305 6.73 14.42 -9.27
CA ALA A 305 7.78 13.81 -10.07
C ALA A 305 8.96 14.77 -10.31
N PHE A 306 8.69 16.05 -10.60
CA PHE A 306 9.70 17.09 -10.81
C PHE A 306 10.54 17.34 -9.54
N VAL A 307 9.90 17.48 -8.38
CA VAL A 307 10.58 17.67 -7.09
C VAL A 307 11.55 16.52 -6.81
N VAL A 308 11.10 15.28 -7.02
CA VAL A 308 11.93 14.08 -6.81
C VAL A 308 13.04 13.98 -7.86
N ARG A 309 12.74 14.24 -9.14
CA ARG A 309 13.70 14.21 -10.25
C ARG A 309 14.87 15.17 -10.01
N GLU A 310 14.56 16.39 -9.59
CA GLU A 310 15.55 17.44 -9.33
C GLU A 310 16.24 17.32 -7.96
N GLY A 311 15.85 16.35 -7.12
CA GLY A 311 16.39 16.20 -5.77
C GLY A 311 16.09 17.39 -4.85
N ARG A 312 14.93 18.00 -5.04
CA ARG A 312 14.43 19.13 -4.25
C ARG A 312 13.79 18.63 -2.95
N PRO A 313 13.70 19.48 -1.90
CA PRO A 313 12.96 19.13 -0.70
C PRO A 313 11.53 18.74 -1.02
N PHE A 314 11.09 17.58 -0.56
CA PHE A 314 9.75 17.07 -0.83
C PHE A 314 8.64 17.97 -0.26
N THR A 315 8.96 18.84 0.70
CA THR A 315 8.07 19.92 1.18
C THR A 315 7.61 20.87 0.07
N GLU A 316 8.33 20.93 -1.05
CA GLU A 316 8.02 21.75 -2.22
C GLU A 316 6.68 21.37 -2.88
N ILE A 317 6.20 20.13 -2.71
CA ILE A 317 4.93 19.67 -3.32
C ILE A 317 3.70 20.47 -2.85
N VAL A 318 3.76 21.10 -1.67
CA VAL A 318 2.71 21.99 -1.13
C VAL A 318 3.17 23.44 -1.02
N THR A 319 4.48 23.71 -1.02
CA THR A 319 5.01 25.07 -0.86
C THR A 319 5.39 25.75 -2.17
N ALA A 320 5.42 25.03 -3.29
CA ALA A 320 5.70 25.58 -4.61
C ALA A 320 4.77 26.75 -4.95
N ASP A 321 5.35 27.86 -5.40
CA ASP A 321 4.64 29.03 -5.91
C ASP A 321 4.46 28.99 -7.44
N TYR A 322 4.75 27.83 -8.05
CA TYR A 322 4.68 27.56 -9.49
C TYR A 322 3.88 26.28 -9.76
N MET A 323 3.33 26.20 -10.96
CA MET A 323 2.61 25.04 -11.50
C MET A 323 3.49 24.35 -12.54
N MET A 324 3.20 23.08 -12.84
CA MET A 324 3.89 22.34 -13.90
C MET A 324 3.14 22.41 -15.21
N PHE A 325 3.84 22.74 -16.29
CA PHE A 325 3.25 22.84 -17.63
C PHE A 325 4.06 22.04 -18.63
N ASN A 326 3.37 21.42 -19.57
CA ASN A 326 3.96 20.94 -20.83
C ASN A 326 3.61 21.91 -21.98
N PRO A 327 4.12 21.71 -23.22
CA PRO A 327 3.85 22.59 -24.35
C PRO A 327 2.36 22.79 -24.69
N TYR A 328 1.50 21.85 -24.29
CA TYR A 328 0.07 21.84 -24.60
C TYR A 328 -0.75 22.57 -23.53
N SER A 329 -0.54 22.24 -22.25
CA SER A 329 -1.20 22.90 -21.12
C SER A 329 -0.76 24.35 -20.96
N ALA A 330 0.49 24.70 -21.27
CA ALA A 330 0.96 26.09 -21.23
C ALA A 330 0.08 27.02 -22.10
N LYS A 331 -0.33 26.55 -23.29
CA LYS A 331 -1.24 27.27 -24.19
C LYS A 331 -2.64 27.41 -23.58
N SER A 332 -3.18 26.34 -22.99
CA SER A 332 -4.48 26.35 -22.30
C SER A 332 -4.52 27.34 -21.14
N TYR A 333 -3.45 27.41 -20.36
CA TYR A 333 -3.31 28.37 -19.26
C TYR A 333 -2.95 29.80 -19.70
N GLY A 334 -2.56 29.97 -20.97
CA GLY A 334 -2.10 31.27 -21.51
C GLY A 334 -0.78 31.73 -20.93
N VAL A 335 0.10 30.80 -20.53
CA VAL A 335 1.44 31.08 -20.00
C VAL A 335 2.50 30.88 -21.09
N ASN A 336 3.53 31.72 -21.07
CA ASN A 336 4.63 31.63 -22.04
C ASN A 336 5.85 30.99 -21.37
N ILE A 337 6.12 29.74 -21.71
CA ILE A 337 7.21 28.93 -21.18
C ILE A 337 8.03 28.41 -22.36
N ALA A 338 9.35 28.44 -22.23
CA ALA A 338 10.25 27.88 -23.23
C ALA A 338 10.44 26.39 -22.97
N PHE A 339 10.24 25.57 -24.01
CA PHE A 339 10.48 24.14 -24.02
C PHE A 339 11.62 23.82 -24.99
N ASP A 340 12.35 22.74 -24.73
CA ASP A 340 13.37 22.24 -25.64
C ASP A 340 12.72 21.60 -26.88
N ASN A 341 11.55 20.98 -26.71
CA ASN A 341 10.74 20.41 -27.77
C ASN A 341 9.24 20.70 -27.57
N ASP A 342 8.72 21.69 -28.30
CA ASP A 342 7.29 22.08 -28.25
C ASP A 342 6.30 20.97 -28.71
N ALA A 343 6.78 19.84 -29.21
CA ALA A 343 5.97 18.68 -29.60
C ALA A 343 6.01 17.53 -28.58
N ASP A 344 6.84 17.62 -27.54
CA ASP A 344 6.96 16.59 -26.50
C ASP A 344 5.91 16.81 -25.39
N PRO A 345 4.87 15.97 -25.27
CA PRO A 345 3.89 16.11 -24.20
C PRO A 345 4.43 15.74 -22.80
N ASN A 346 5.61 15.10 -22.73
CA ASN A 346 6.23 14.67 -21.48
C ASN A 346 7.27 15.67 -20.96
N GLU A 347 7.57 16.73 -21.72
CA GLU A 347 8.46 17.79 -21.27
C GLU A 347 7.69 18.76 -20.36
N PHE A 348 7.80 18.58 -19.04
CA PHE A 348 7.22 19.48 -18.05
C PHE A 348 8.23 20.51 -17.54
N ARG A 349 7.79 21.76 -17.42
CA ARG A 349 8.56 22.90 -16.92
C ARG A 349 7.75 23.67 -15.87
N PRO A 350 8.40 24.19 -14.82
CA PRO A 350 7.74 25.02 -13.83
C PRO A 350 7.40 26.40 -14.43
N GLY A 351 6.24 26.95 -14.06
CA GLY A 351 5.82 28.29 -14.46
C GLY A 351 4.88 28.95 -13.46
N GLN A 352 4.81 30.27 -13.49
CA GLN A 352 3.94 31.04 -12.60
C GLN A 352 2.87 31.79 -13.38
N ARG A 353 1.74 32.04 -12.71
CA ARG A 353 0.66 32.85 -13.25
C ARG A 353 0.39 34.06 -12.36
N ALA A 354 0.45 35.25 -12.96
CA ALA A 354 0.28 36.50 -12.22
C ALA A 354 -1.09 36.59 -11.52
N GLY A 355 -1.06 36.98 -10.24
CA GLY A 355 -2.25 37.19 -9.42
C GLY A 355 -2.85 35.92 -8.81
N LEU A 356 -2.19 34.77 -8.91
CA LEU A 356 -2.59 33.54 -8.24
C LEU A 356 -1.65 33.26 -7.04
N PRO A 357 -2.14 33.21 -5.79
CA PRO A 357 -1.33 32.81 -4.65
C PRO A 357 -1.24 31.27 -4.59
N HIS A 358 -0.46 30.71 -5.50
CA HIS A 358 -0.28 29.26 -5.61
C HIS A 358 0.51 28.70 -4.41
N ALA A 359 0.16 27.48 -4.03
CA ALA A 359 0.74 26.68 -2.95
C ALA A 359 0.67 25.20 -3.34
N GLY A 360 1.42 24.84 -4.37
CA GLY A 360 1.53 23.50 -4.95
C GLY A 360 0.18 22.77 -5.05
N ALA A 361 0.17 21.53 -4.54
CA ALA A 361 -1.00 20.66 -4.52
C ALA A 361 -2.25 21.30 -3.89
N LEU A 362 -2.09 22.09 -2.82
CA LEU A 362 -3.22 22.66 -2.05
C LEU A 362 -4.10 23.61 -2.87
N THR A 363 -3.56 24.15 -3.95
CA THR A 363 -4.21 25.16 -4.79
C THR A 363 -4.27 24.77 -6.26
N SER A 364 -3.92 23.52 -6.57
CA SER A 364 -4.15 22.99 -7.91
C SER A 364 -5.64 22.92 -8.20
N HIS A 365 -6.03 23.31 -9.41
CA HIS A 365 -7.43 23.29 -9.83
C HIS A 365 -8.00 21.87 -9.73
N MET A 366 -7.21 20.85 -10.11
CA MET A 366 -7.66 19.47 -10.11
C MET A 366 -7.82 18.92 -8.69
N PHE A 367 -6.90 19.24 -7.78
CA PHE A 367 -7.01 18.84 -6.38
C PHE A 367 -8.26 19.47 -5.72
N LEU A 368 -8.47 20.78 -5.93
CA LEU A 368 -9.60 21.51 -5.35
C LEU A 368 -10.96 21.04 -5.89
N ASN A 369 -11.03 20.63 -7.16
CA ASN A 369 -12.26 20.08 -7.74
C ASN A 369 -12.46 18.59 -7.37
N ARG A 370 -11.37 17.83 -7.23
CA ARG A 370 -11.45 16.43 -6.80
C ARG A 370 -12.04 16.28 -5.41
N PHE A 371 -11.75 17.24 -4.54
CA PHE A 371 -12.26 17.32 -3.19
C PHE A 371 -13.16 18.56 -3.07
N PRO A 372 -14.45 18.45 -3.42
CA PRO A 372 -15.32 19.61 -3.56
C PRO A 372 -15.64 20.26 -2.21
N THR A 373 -15.95 21.55 -2.27
CA THR A 373 -16.56 22.31 -1.18
C THR A 373 -18.00 22.68 -1.54
N THR A 374 -18.85 22.87 -0.53
CA THR A 374 -20.26 23.29 -0.68
C THR A 374 -20.59 24.34 0.37
N ASP A 375 -21.73 25.02 0.23
CA ASP A 375 -22.21 26.02 1.21
C ASP A 375 -22.37 25.45 2.63
N THR A 376 -22.57 24.13 2.76
CA THR A 376 -22.72 23.43 4.05
C THR A 376 -21.40 22.92 4.60
N ASN A 377 -20.52 22.41 3.74
CA ASN A 377 -19.25 21.85 4.16
C ASN A 377 -18.16 22.93 4.37
N ARG A 378 -18.22 24.05 3.63
CA ARG A 378 -17.34 25.23 3.78
C ARG A 378 -15.85 24.86 3.90
N ASN A 379 -15.34 24.11 2.92
CA ASN A 379 -13.97 23.58 2.80
C ASN A 379 -13.55 22.49 3.80
N ARG A 380 -14.41 22.03 4.73
CA ARG A 380 -14.05 20.95 5.67
C ARG A 380 -13.65 19.66 4.97
N HIS A 381 -14.23 19.33 3.82
CA HIS A 381 -13.85 18.15 3.03
C HIS A 381 -12.41 18.28 2.52
N ARG A 382 -12.07 19.43 1.93
CA ARG A 382 -10.68 19.73 1.52
C ARG A 382 -9.73 19.67 2.70
N ALA A 383 -10.10 20.26 3.84
CA ALA A 383 -9.30 20.23 5.06
C ALA A 383 -9.07 18.81 5.58
N ARG A 384 -10.10 17.95 5.60
CA ARG A 384 -9.97 16.53 5.94
C ARG A 384 -8.95 15.82 5.05
N ILE A 385 -9.02 16.03 3.74
CA ILE A 385 -8.12 15.39 2.79
C ILE A 385 -6.69 15.92 2.94
N ILE A 386 -6.51 17.21 3.24
CA ILE A 386 -5.19 17.78 3.52
C ILE A 386 -4.57 17.14 4.76
N LEU A 387 -5.35 16.98 5.84
CA LEU A 387 -4.90 16.31 7.07
C LEU A 387 -4.50 14.85 6.80
N ASP A 388 -5.31 14.13 6.04
CA ASP A 388 -5.07 12.72 5.71
C ASP A 388 -3.84 12.55 4.80
N VAL A 389 -3.81 13.24 3.67
CA VAL A 389 -2.76 13.07 2.64
C VAL A 389 -1.40 13.62 3.11
N PHE A 390 -1.38 14.79 3.75
CA PHE A 390 -0.12 15.47 4.06
C PHE A 390 0.35 15.31 5.50
N LEU A 391 -0.53 14.96 6.44
CA LEU A 391 -0.16 14.72 7.84
C LEU A 391 -0.50 13.30 8.32
N GLY A 392 -1.08 12.44 7.48
CA GLY A 392 -1.43 11.07 7.88
C GLY A 392 -2.44 11.03 9.03
N MET A 393 -3.26 12.08 9.16
CA MET A 393 -4.21 12.24 10.26
C MET A 393 -5.65 11.99 9.76
N ASP A 394 -6.26 10.91 10.26
CA ASP A 394 -7.69 10.70 10.10
C ASP A 394 -8.46 11.47 11.19
N VAL A 395 -8.99 12.64 10.82
CA VAL A 395 -9.81 13.48 11.70
C VAL A 395 -11.03 12.74 12.28
N LEU A 396 -11.52 11.69 11.60
CA LEU A 396 -12.68 10.92 12.07
C LEU A 396 -12.34 9.97 13.22
N ARG A 397 -11.05 9.78 13.50
CA ARG A 397 -10.56 8.94 14.60
C ARG A 397 -10.33 9.69 15.91
N LEU A 398 -10.43 11.02 15.91
CA LEU A 398 -10.19 11.87 17.09
C LEU A 398 -11.25 11.77 18.20
N ALA A 399 -12.41 11.17 17.92
CA ALA A 399 -13.49 11.04 18.88
C ALA A 399 -14.03 9.61 18.95
N SER A 400 -14.46 9.18 20.12
CA SER A 400 -15.22 7.94 20.31
C SER A 400 -16.60 8.08 19.65
N ARG A 401 -16.88 7.22 18.68
CA ARG A 401 -18.16 7.13 17.97
C ARG A 401 -18.90 5.89 18.45
N PRO A 402 -20.25 5.90 18.52
CA PRO A 402 -21.18 6.86 17.92
C PRO A 402 -21.58 8.05 18.82
N LEU A 403 -21.91 9.18 18.19
CA LEU A 403 -22.53 10.34 18.85
C LEU A 403 -24.05 10.15 18.94
N ASP A 404 -24.65 10.49 20.08
CA ASP A 404 -26.11 10.54 20.24
C ASP A 404 -26.66 11.88 19.71
N PRO A 405 -27.38 11.92 18.58
CA PRO A 405 -27.90 13.18 18.04
C PRO A 405 -28.94 13.85 18.96
N SER A 406 -29.52 13.09 19.90
CA SER A 406 -30.51 13.62 20.84
C SER A 406 -29.90 14.35 22.04
N SER A 407 -28.60 14.19 22.27
CA SER A 407 -27.87 14.90 23.32
C SER A 407 -27.43 16.31 22.89
N ILE A 408 -27.32 16.57 21.58
CA ILE A 408 -26.88 17.83 21.00
C ILE A 408 -28.01 18.87 21.09
N LYS A 409 -27.86 19.85 21.98
CA LYS A 409 -28.90 20.87 22.26
C LYS A 409 -28.42 22.30 22.04
N GLU A 410 -27.11 22.47 21.87
CA GLU A 410 -26.42 23.74 21.73
C GLU A 410 -26.77 24.39 20.39
N PHE A 411 -26.94 25.71 20.39
CA PHE A 411 -26.95 26.48 19.16
C PHE A 411 -25.54 26.47 18.56
N ASN A 412 -25.41 26.16 17.26
CA ASN A 412 -24.13 25.92 16.59
C ASN A 412 -23.24 24.90 17.34
N PRO A 413 -23.60 23.61 17.31
CA PRO A 413 -22.87 22.55 18.00
C PRO A 413 -21.38 22.51 17.64
N THR A 414 -21.03 22.85 16.39
CA THR A 414 -19.64 22.81 15.91
C THR A 414 -18.70 23.76 16.65
N LEU A 415 -19.24 24.79 17.31
CA LEU A 415 -18.48 25.72 18.17
C LEU A 415 -18.67 25.47 19.67
N ASN A 416 -19.81 24.91 20.06
CA ASN A 416 -20.28 25.00 21.44
C ASN A 416 -20.50 23.64 22.12
N SER A 417 -20.55 22.54 21.38
CA SER A 417 -20.70 21.18 21.92
C SER A 417 -19.35 20.48 21.92
N SER A 418 -18.95 19.99 23.09
CA SER A 418 -17.70 19.23 23.30
C SER A 418 -17.56 18.02 22.38
N GLU A 419 -18.68 17.40 22.02
CA GLU A 419 -18.79 16.26 21.14
C GLU A 419 -18.45 16.61 19.68
N CYS A 420 -18.56 17.89 19.31
CA CYS A 420 -18.28 18.38 17.97
C CYS A 420 -16.95 19.16 17.91
N THR A 421 -16.63 19.96 18.93
CA THR A 421 -15.42 20.81 18.95
C THR A 421 -14.14 20.00 18.85
N VAL A 422 -14.12 18.76 19.36
CA VAL A 422 -12.94 17.87 19.28
C VAL A 422 -12.38 17.75 17.87
N CYS A 423 -13.25 17.64 16.85
CA CYS A 423 -12.84 17.62 15.45
C CYS A 423 -12.82 19.02 14.85
N HIS A 424 -13.81 19.86 15.17
CA HIS A 424 -13.96 21.19 14.56
C HIS A 424 -12.81 22.15 14.88
N GLU A 425 -12.21 22.04 16.07
CA GLU A 425 -10.99 22.78 16.43
C GLU A 425 -9.78 22.41 15.57
N VAL A 426 -9.79 21.23 14.95
CA VAL A 426 -8.74 20.80 14.01
C VAL A 426 -9.09 21.16 12.56
N ILE A 427 -10.34 20.91 12.14
CA ILE A 427 -10.73 20.98 10.72
C ILE A 427 -11.16 22.38 10.26
N ASP A 428 -11.85 23.16 11.11
CA ASP A 428 -12.41 24.46 10.70
C ASP A 428 -11.31 25.50 10.43
N PRO A 429 -10.24 25.62 11.25
CA PRO A 429 -9.16 26.56 10.96
C PRO A 429 -8.50 26.29 9.60
N ILE A 430 -8.23 25.04 9.27
CA ILE A 430 -7.65 24.63 7.98
C ILE A 430 -8.60 24.97 6.84
N ALA A 431 -9.89 24.66 6.99
CA ALA A 431 -10.92 25.00 6.01
C ALA A 431 -10.98 26.52 5.74
N GLY A 432 -10.78 27.33 6.79
CA GLY A 432 -10.70 28.79 6.71
C GLY A 432 -9.53 29.30 5.86
N THR A 433 -8.40 28.61 5.85
CA THR A 433 -7.25 29.02 5.01
C THR A 433 -7.52 28.89 3.51
N LEU A 434 -8.53 28.10 3.13
CA LEU A 434 -8.97 27.86 1.76
C LEU A 434 -10.14 28.76 1.31
N GLN A 435 -10.57 29.71 2.15
CA GLN A 435 -11.75 30.55 1.90
C GLN A 435 -11.74 31.33 0.56
N ASN A 436 -10.55 31.59 0.00
CA ASN A 436 -10.41 32.32 -1.25
C ASN A 436 -10.63 31.45 -2.49
N TRP A 437 -10.89 30.16 -2.33
CA TRP A 437 -11.03 29.20 -3.43
C TRP A 437 -12.48 28.71 -3.52
N THR A 438 -13.11 28.96 -4.66
CA THR A 438 -14.51 28.57 -4.92
C THR A 438 -14.69 27.04 -4.97
N ASP A 439 -15.95 26.61 -5.10
CA ASP A 439 -16.34 25.23 -5.42
C ASP A 439 -15.66 24.70 -6.68
N THR A 440 -15.51 25.54 -7.71
CA THR A 440 -14.78 25.24 -8.96
C THR A 440 -13.26 25.39 -8.87
N GLY A 441 -12.71 25.66 -7.68
CA GLY A 441 -11.26 25.84 -7.48
C GLY A 441 -10.71 27.14 -8.06
N ARG A 442 -11.55 28.13 -8.35
CA ARG A 442 -11.15 29.47 -8.80
C ARG A 442 -10.74 30.32 -7.61
N TYR A 443 -9.63 31.05 -7.72
CA TYR A 443 -9.26 32.05 -6.73
C TYR A 443 -10.17 33.29 -6.84
N ASN A 444 -11.03 33.49 -5.85
CA ASN A 444 -11.96 34.61 -5.73
C ASN A 444 -12.23 34.90 -4.25
N PRO A 445 -11.42 35.74 -3.58
CA PRO A 445 -11.60 36.10 -2.18
C PRO A 445 -13.00 36.66 -1.89
N PRO A 446 -13.72 36.17 -0.85
CA PRO A 446 -15.05 36.64 -0.52
C PRO A 446 -15.02 38.07 0.04
N GLU A 447 -15.99 38.92 -0.34
CA GLU A 447 -16.08 40.32 0.12
C GLU A 447 -16.26 40.42 1.64
N GLU A 448 -17.09 39.54 2.22
CA GLU A 448 -17.39 39.52 3.65
C GLU A 448 -16.34 38.74 4.48
N GLY A 449 -15.38 38.09 3.83
CA GLY A 449 -14.36 37.28 4.48
C GLY A 449 -14.88 35.93 5.00
N TRP A 450 -14.28 35.45 6.10
CA TRP A 450 -14.59 34.14 6.67
C TRP A 450 -15.93 34.14 7.42
N HIS A 451 -16.52 32.95 7.50
CA HIS A 451 -17.75 32.68 8.23
C HIS A 451 -17.58 32.92 9.74
N GLY A 452 -18.26 33.95 10.28
CA GLY A 452 -18.20 34.29 11.71
C GLY A 452 -18.87 33.28 12.65
N ASP A 453 -19.61 32.31 12.10
CA ASP A 453 -20.19 31.16 12.79
C ASP A 453 -19.28 29.92 12.74
N MET A 454 -18.01 30.05 12.34
CA MET A 454 -16.98 29.01 12.38
C MET A 454 -15.73 29.50 13.12
N LEU A 455 -14.87 28.56 13.53
CA LEU A 455 -13.56 28.91 14.11
C LEU A 455 -12.71 29.67 13.08
N PRO A 456 -11.87 30.63 13.54
CA PRO A 456 -11.09 31.47 12.64
C PRO A 456 -10.11 30.64 11.80
N PRO A 457 -9.76 31.10 10.58
CA PRO A 457 -8.74 30.45 9.77
C PRO A 457 -7.42 30.31 10.52
N GLY A 458 -6.77 29.16 10.41
CA GLY A 458 -5.58 28.85 11.20
C GLY A 458 -5.11 27.40 11.03
N PHE A 459 -4.22 26.98 11.91
CA PHE A 459 -3.69 25.61 11.97
C PHE A 459 -3.38 25.27 13.43
N SER A 460 -3.96 24.18 13.93
CA SER A 460 -3.91 23.84 15.35
C SER A 460 -4.35 25.05 16.21
N SER A 461 -3.61 25.38 17.27
CA SER A 461 -3.89 26.54 18.14
C SER A 461 -3.38 27.89 17.59
N THR A 462 -2.85 27.92 16.37
CA THR A 462 -2.29 29.15 15.78
C THR A 462 -3.27 29.74 14.77
N ASP A 463 -3.83 30.90 15.10
CA ASP A 463 -4.64 31.68 14.18
C ASP A 463 -3.79 32.22 13.02
N MET A 464 -4.34 32.15 11.81
CA MET A 464 -3.73 32.77 10.64
C MET A 464 -3.73 34.30 10.80
N PRO A 465 -2.57 34.98 10.64
CA PRO A 465 -2.53 36.43 10.71
C PRO A 465 -3.43 37.06 9.65
N TYR A 466 -4.20 38.10 10.01
CA TYR A 466 -5.11 38.79 9.07
C TYR A 466 -4.40 39.31 7.80
N ALA A 467 -3.12 39.70 7.91
CA ALA A 467 -2.30 40.11 6.76
C ALA A 467 -2.09 38.99 5.72
N GLN A 468 -2.27 37.72 6.10
CA GLN A 468 -2.18 36.56 5.22
C GLN A 468 -3.53 36.15 4.62
N LYS A 469 -4.63 36.90 4.87
CA LYS A 469 -5.98 36.51 4.43
C LYS A 469 -6.09 36.22 2.94
N ASP A 470 -5.33 36.91 2.09
CA ASP A 470 -5.36 36.73 0.63
C ASP A 470 -4.45 35.56 0.18
N ARG A 471 -3.62 35.00 1.06
CA ARG A 471 -2.65 33.92 0.82
C ARG A 471 -2.77 32.77 1.82
N GLY A 472 -3.99 32.50 2.30
CA GLY A 472 -4.22 31.52 3.37
C GLY A 472 -3.68 30.13 3.08
N ALA A 473 -3.87 29.61 1.86
CA ALA A 473 -3.31 28.31 1.45
C ALA A 473 -1.78 28.28 1.48
N THR A 474 -1.11 29.37 1.05
CA THR A 474 0.35 29.50 1.14
C THR A 474 0.82 29.54 2.59
N TRP A 475 0.08 30.21 3.48
CA TRP A 475 0.37 30.20 4.91
C TRP A 475 0.19 28.80 5.51
N LEU A 476 -0.90 28.11 5.17
CA LEU A 476 -1.16 26.73 5.59
C LEU A 476 -0.04 25.79 5.15
N ALA A 477 0.42 25.89 3.90
CA ALA A 477 1.51 25.07 3.38
C ALA A 477 2.77 25.16 4.25
N GLN A 478 3.11 26.36 4.74
CA GLN A 478 4.23 26.54 5.66
C GLN A 478 3.99 25.88 7.01
N GLN A 479 2.76 25.88 7.52
CA GLN A 479 2.44 25.19 8.78
C GLN A 479 2.54 23.66 8.62
N LEU A 480 2.01 23.11 7.51
CA LEU A 480 2.03 21.67 7.23
C LEU A 480 3.46 21.12 7.20
N VAL A 481 4.37 21.78 6.49
CA VAL A 481 5.75 21.26 6.33
C VAL A 481 6.60 21.41 7.58
N THR A 482 6.21 22.28 8.51
CA THR A 482 6.84 22.41 9.84
C THR A 482 6.26 21.44 10.87
N ASP A 483 5.14 20.80 10.56
CA ASP A 483 4.52 19.84 11.46
C ASP A 483 5.26 18.50 11.42
N GLY A 484 5.58 17.94 12.60
CA GLY A 484 6.32 16.68 12.72
C GLY A 484 5.61 15.48 12.10
N ARG A 485 4.30 15.57 11.85
CA ARG A 485 3.52 14.52 11.17
C ARG A 485 3.75 14.48 9.67
N PHE A 486 4.19 15.58 9.03
CA PHE A 486 4.47 15.60 7.59
C PHE A 486 5.50 14.56 7.15
N PRO A 487 6.72 14.49 7.72
CA PRO A 487 7.69 13.47 7.32
C PRO A 487 7.19 12.04 7.62
N ILE A 488 6.46 11.83 8.71
CA ILE A 488 5.88 10.52 9.06
C ILE A 488 4.84 10.09 8.01
N ALA A 489 3.98 11.00 7.57
CA ALA A 489 2.96 10.73 6.55
C ALA A 489 3.59 10.29 5.22
N VAL A 490 4.68 10.95 4.82
CA VAL A 490 5.44 10.59 3.62
C VAL A 490 6.06 9.19 3.75
N VAL A 491 6.68 8.88 4.89
CA VAL A 491 7.27 7.56 5.15
C VAL A 491 6.21 6.45 5.15
N ARG A 492 5.05 6.68 5.78
CA ARG A 492 3.92 5.73 5.76
C ARG A 492 3.39 5.51 4.34
N ALA A 493 3.26 6.57 3.55
CA ALA A 493 2.85 6.46 2.15
C ALA A 493 3.83 5.61 1.32
N MET A 494 5.14 5.80 1.51
CA MET A 494 6.16 5.02 0.81
C MET A 494 6.23 3.57 1.31
N LEU A 495 6.02 3.32 2.61
CA LEU A 495 5.91 1.97 3.15
C LEU A 495 4.77 1.22 2.44
N ALA A 496 3.58 1.81 2.41
CA ALA A 496 2.41 1.21 1.76
C ALA A 496 2.63 0.97 0.26
N ALA A 497 3.31 1.89 -0.43
CA ALA A 497 3.64 1.75 -1.85
C ALA A 497 4.65 0.63 -2.13
N LEU A 498 5.63 0.42 -1.25
CA LEU A 498 6.69 -0.56 -1.43
C LEU A 498 6.27 -1.97 -1.01
N THR A 499 5.50 -2.07 0.07
CA THR A 499 5.10 -3.36 0.64
C THR A 499 3.74 -3.81 0.14
N GLY A 500 2.83 -2.88 -0.14
CA GLY A 500 1.40 -3.13 -0.39
C GLY A 500 0.51 -3.07 0.86
N SER A 501 1.12 -2.90 2.05
CA SER A 501 0.41 -2.89 3.34
C SER A 501 0.46 -1.50 3.98
N GLU A 502 -0.69 -1.01 4.45
CA GLU A 502 -0.74 0.23 5.24
C GLU A 502 0.07 0.07 6.54
N ALA A 503 0.53 1.19 7.08
CA ALA A 503 1.20 1.19 8.37
C ALA A 503 0.28 0.64 9.46
N LEU A 504 0.85 -0.16 10.36
CA LEU A 504 0.16 -0.78 11.47
C LEU A 504 -0.43 0.30 12.40
N ILE A 505 -1.65 0.05 12.83
CA ILE A 505 -2.39 0.90 13.76
C ILE A 505 -2.56 0.10 15.05
N GLU A 506 -2.31 0.75 16.19
CA GLU A 506 -2.54 0.13 17.50
C GLU A 506 -4.01 -0.30 17.63
N PRO A 507 -4.27 -1.53 18.13
CA PRO A 507 -5.63 -2.00 18.36
C PRO A 507 -6.35 -1.14 19.41
N ARG A 508 -7.68 -1.02 19.28
CA ARG A 508 -8.52 -0.24 20.20
C ARG A 508 -9.23 -1.10 21.25
N ASP A 509 -9.34 -2.40 21.00
CA ASP A 509 -10.05 -3.33 21.89
C ASP A 509 -9.03 -3.98 22.82
N PRO A 510 -8.92 -3.53 24.09
CA PRO A 510 -7.93 -4.07 25.01
C PRO A 510 -8.27 -5.50 25.48
N ASP A 511 -9.50 -5.97 25.24
CA ASP A 511 -9.92 -7.33 25.56
C ASP A 511 -9.62 -8.34 24.44
N ALA A 512 -9.09 -7.88 23.30
CA ALA A 512 -8.70 -8.75 22.20
C ALA A 512 -7.53 -9.68 22.60
N ALA A 513 -7.64 -10.97 22.27
CA ALA A 513 -6.64 -11.97 22.65
C ALA A 513 -5.23 -11.69 22.06
N ASP A 514 -5.14 -10.94 20.96
CA ASP A 514 -3.91 -10.54 20.28
C ASP A 514 -3.53 -9.07 20.52
N TYR A 515 -4.16 -8.40 21.50
CA TYR A 515 -3.98 -6.98 21.78
C TYR A 515 -2.51 -6.62 22.00
N VAL A 516 -1.82 -7.33 22.90
CA VAL A 516 -0.41 -7.07 23.26
C VAL A 516 0.49 -7.27 22.05
N ALA A 517 0.38 -8.41 21.36
CA ALA A 517 1.18 -8.72 20.18
C ALA A 517 1.02 -7.67 19.06
N ARG A 518 -0.21 -7.26 18.75
CA ARG A 518 -0.49 -6.24 17.72
C ARG A 518 0.00 -4.86 18.13
N THR A 519 -0.09 -4.54 19.41
CA THR A 519 0.40 -3.28 19.97
C THR A 519 1.94 -3.21 19.87
N ASN A 520 2.63 -4.28 20.27
CA ASN A 520 4.08 -4.39 20.14
C ASN A 520 4.53 -4.26 18.68
N ALA A 521 3.90 -4.99 17.76
CA ALA A 521 4.20 -4.90 16.32
C ALA A 521 4.00 -3.49 15.76
N ALA A 522 2.89 -2.82 16.10
CA ALA A 522 2.58 -1.47 15.63
C ALA A 522 3.60 -0.43 16.12
N ARG A 523 4.11 -0.58 17.35
CA ARG A 523 5.11 0.32 17.91
C ARG A 523 6.51 0.07 17.40
N ALA A 524 6.90 -1.19 17.27
CA ALA A 524 8.16 -1.55 16.62
C ALA A 524 8.23 -0.91 15.23
N GLN A 525 7.13 -0.99 14.47
CA GLN A 525 7.04 -0.33 13.17
C GLN A 525 7.09 1.19 13.32
N THR A 526 6.29 1.78 14.20
CA THR A 526 6.27 3.24 14.38
C THR A 526 7.66 3.79 14.68
N LYS A 527 8.44 3.17 15.59
CA LYS A 527 9.81 3.57 15.90
C LYS A 527 10.74 3.52 14.69
N VAL A 528 10.62 2.49 13.85
CA VAL A 528 11.38 2.38 12.59
C VAL A 528 10.99 3.52 11.63
N LEU A 529 9.68 3.76 11.45
CA LEU A 529 9.21 4.81 10.54
C LEU A 529 9.58 6.22 11.02
N GLU A 530 9.55 6.48 12.33
CA GLU A 530 10.01 7.74 12.92
C GLU A 530 11.51 7.97 12.73
N THR A 531 12.31 6.91 12.87
CA THR A 531 13.76 6.97 12.63
C THR A 531 14.04 7.37 11.18
N ILE A 532 13.32 6.77 10.23
CA ILE A 532 13.40 7.12 8.80
C ILE A 532 12.87 8.54 8.56
N ALA A 533 11.78 8.95 9.22
CA ALA A 533 11.21 10.29 9.12
C ALA A 533 12.17 11.37 9.63
N GLN A 534 12.91 11.11 10.72
CA GLN A 534 13.96 12.01 11.19
C GLN A 534 15.12 12.07 10.18
N GLY A 535 15.56 10.91 9.67
CA GLY A 535 16.56 10.86 8.61
C GLY A 535 16.13 11.62 7.35
N PHE A 536 14.85 11.57 6.99
CA PHE A 536 14.28 12.34 5.88
C PHE A 536 14.41 13.84 6.09
N VAL A 537 14.12 14.34 7.29
CA VAL A 537 14.34 15.75 7.66
C VAL A 537 15.83 16.10 7.59
N ASP A 538 16.71 15.25 8.15
CA ASP A 538 18.16 15.47 8.18
C ASP A 538 18.78 15.48 6.78
N HIS A 539 18.18 14.76 5.82
CA HIS A 539 18.56 14.73 4.40
C HIS A 539 17.78 15.74 3.57
N ASN A 540 17.34 16.86 4.17
CA ASN A 540 16.68 17.97 3.50
C ASN A 540 15.44 17.54 2.70
N TYR A 541 14.68 16.59 3.24
CA TYR A 541 13.48 16.03 2.64
C TYR A 541 13.71 15.41 1.24
N ASP A 542 14.84 14.72 0.97
CA ASP A 542 14.99 13.91 -0.26
C ASP A 542 14.18 12.61 -0.16
N LEU A 543 13.13 12.45 -0.98
CA LEU A 543 12.26 11.27 -0.96
C LEU A 543 13.03 9.97 -1.27
N ARG A 544 14.10 10.05 -2.07
CA ARG A 544 14.90 8.87 -2.43
C ARG A 544 15.61 8.28 -1.22
N PHE A 545 15.94 9.09 -0.21
CA PHE A 545 16.46 8.59 1.07
C PHE A 545 15.43 7.68 1.75
N VAL A 546 14.17 8.11 1.85
CA VAL A 546 13.09 7.33 2.48
C VAL A 546 12.93 5.97 1.81
N ILE A 547 12.87 5.95 0.49
CA ILE A 547 12.67 4.72 -0.29
C ILE A 547 13.85 3.77 -0.08
N ARG A 548 15.08 4.28 -0.11
CA ARG A 548 16.29 3.48 0.13
C ARG A 548 16.30 2.85 1.52
N GLU A 549 15.97 3.60 2.56
CA GLU A 549 15.94 3.07 3.92
C GLU A 549 14.81 2.05 4.10
N LEU A 550 13.62 2.29 3.55
CA LEU A 550 12.50 1.36 3.64
C LEU A 550 12.80 0.01 2.94
N VAL A 551 13.48 0.02 1.78
CA VAL A 551 13.90 -1.20 1.07
C VAL A 551 14.85 -2.07 1.91
N LYS A 552 15.56 -1.48 2.87
CA LYS A 552 16.48 -2.21 3.76
C LYS A 552 15.78 -2.79 5.00
N THR A 553 14.55 -2.37 5.29
CA THR A 553 13.83 -2.82 6.49
C THR A 553 13.33 -4.26 6.37
N PRO A 554 13.13 -4.96 7.51
CA PRO A 554 12.44 -6.23 7.54
C PRO A 554 11.04 -6.19 6.91
N TYR A 555 10.35 -5.05 6.95
CA TYR A 555 9.02 -4.89 6.33
C TYR A 555 9.04 -5.08 4.80
N PHE A 556 10.14 -4.71 4.14
CA PHE A 556 10.31 -4.94 2.71
C PHE A 556 10.94 -6.31 2.42
N ARG A 557 11.88 -6.73 3.27
CA ARG A 557 12.73 -7.92 3.08
C ARG A 557 12.15 -9.22 3.64
N ALA A 558 11.09 -9.21 4.44
CA ALA A 558 10.49 -10.42 5.02
C ALA A 558 10.14 -11.47 3.96
N VAL A 559 10.54 -12.72 4.21
CA VAL A 559 10.30 -13.88 3.34
C VAL A 559 9.44 -14.92 4.05
N ASN A 560 9.80 -15.27 5.29
CA ASN A 560 9.12 -16.33 6.05
C ASN A 560 9.31 -16.14 7.55
N ILE A 561 8.54 -16.89 8.35
CA ILE A 561 8.74 -17.02 9.78
C ILE A 561 9.38 -18.38 10.05
N GLU A 562 10.46 -18.41 10.84
CA GLU A 562 11.15 -19.64 11.19
C GLU A 562 10.19 -20.63 11.88
N THR A 563 10.22 -21.89 11.46
CA THR A 563 9.35 -22.95 12.01
C THR A 563 9.67 -23.33 13.46
N SER A 564 10.74 -22.78 14.03
CA SER A 564 11.18 -22.93 15.42
C SER A 564 10.45 -22.01 16.41
N VAL A 565 9.70 -21.01 15.92
CA VAL A 565 8.92 -20.10 16.75
C VAL A 565 7.65 -20.82 17.22
N ASP A 566 7.72 -21.44 18.39
CA ASP A 566 6.58 -22.11 19.05
C ASP A 566 5.76 -21.15 19.96
N ASP A 567 6.17 -19.89 20.05
CA ASP A 567 5.52 -18.86 20.85
C ASP A 567 4.36 -18.22 20.07
N GLU A 568 3.13 -18.48 20.51
CA GLU A 568 1.90 -17.97 19.87
C GLU A 568 1.84 -16.44 19.85
N GLU A 569 2.35 -15.77 20.89
CA GLU A 569 2.38 -14.31 20.97
C GLU A 569 3.40 -13.73 19.98
N LYS A 570 4.58 -14.37 19.87
CA LYS A 570 5.58 -14.00 18.87
C LYS A 570 5.09 -14.20 17.44
N LEU A 571 4.42 -15.31 17.17
CA LEU A 571 3.79 -15.56 15.86
C LEU A 571 2.74 -14.49 15.54
N ALA A 572 1.94 -14.06 16.52
CA ALA A 572 0.97 -12.99 16.34
C ALA A 572 1.65 -11.64 16.04
N GLU A 573 2.76 -11.31 16.71
CA GLU A 573 3.57 -10.10 16.44
C GLU A 573 4.12 -10.10 15.01
N LEU A 574 4.68 -11.23 14.56
CA LEU A 574 5.27 -11.40 13.22
C LEU A 574 4.23 -11.59 12.10
N SER A 575 2.99 -11.97 12.43
CA SER A 575 1.94 -12.28 11.44
C SER A 575 1.62 -11.13 10.47
N GLN A 576 1.93 -9.91 10.89
CA GLN A 576 1.73 -8.69 10.12
C GLN A 576 2.89 -8.41 9.13
N LEU A 577 4.01 -9.15 9.23
CA LEU A 577 5.19 -9.03 8.39
C LEU A 577 5.14 -10.03 7.24
N GLY A 578 5.59 -9.63 6.05
CA GLY A 578 5.78 -10.55 4.94
C GLY A 578 4.51 -11.16 4.34
N SER A 579 3.32 -10.62 4.64
CA SER A 579 2.09 -11.00 3.93
C SER A 579 2.29 -10.68 2.44
N PRO A 580 2.29 -11.70 1.54
CA PRO A 580 2.50 -11.47 0.13
C PRO A 580 1.35 -10.60 -0.39
N ASN A 581 1.68 -9.42 -0.89
CA ASN A 581 0.69 -8.51 -1.44
C ASN A 581 0.50 -8.78 -2.93
N PHE A 582 -0.75 -8.89 -3.35
CA PHE A 582 -1.09 -9.11 -4.74
C PHE A 582 -0.65 -7.91 -5.58
N LEU A 583 -0.02 -8.15 -6.72
CA LEU A 583 0.45 -7.07 -7.59
C LEU A 583 -0.72 -6.23 -8.10
N THR A 584 -0.51 -4.92 -8.16
CA THR A 584 -1.44 -4.04 -8.89
C THR A 584 -1.42 -4.38 -10.38
N PRO A 585 -2.46 -3.99 -11.16
CA PRO A 585 -2.46 -4.21 -12.60
C PRO A 585 -1.24 -3.60 -13.30
N GLU A 586 -0.80 -2.41 -12.86
CA GLU A 586 0.38 -1.73 -13.38
C GLU A 586 1.67 -2.49 -13.08
N GLN A 587 1.82 -3.00 -11.85
CA GLN A 587 2.97 -3.79 -11.44
C GLN A 587 3.04 -5.13 -12.18
N LEU A 588 1.92 -5.85 -12.30
CA LEU A 588 1.87 -7.11 -13.03
C LEU A 588 2.16 -6.90 -14.52
N HIS A 589 1.60 -5.85 -15.13
CA HIS A 589 1.87 -5.52 -16.53
C HIS A 589 3.38 -5.35 -16.79
N ARG A 590 4.05 -4.52 -15.98
CA ARG A 590 5.51 -4.32 -16.10
C ARG A 590 6.29 -5.60 -15.81
N ARG A 591 5.86 -6.41 -14.84
CA ARG A 591 6.52 -7.67 -14.52
C ARG A 591 6.42 -8.67 -15.69
N ILE A 592 5.28 -8.79 -16.35
CA ILE A 592 5.11 -9.62 -17.55
C ILE A 592 6.09 -9.19 -18.65
N GLU A 593 6.16 -7.89 -18.93
CA GLU A 593 7.07 -7.35 -19.94
C GLU A 593 8.54 -7.56 -19.56
N ALA A 594 8.90 -7.35 -18.28
CA ALA A 594 10.26 -7.55 -17.78
C ALA A 594 10.74 -9.00 -17.97
N VAL A 595 9.91 -9.98 -17.60
CA VAL A 595 10.31 -11.40 -17.65
C VAL A 595 10.21 -11.97 -19.06
N THR A 596 9.15 -11.65 -19.82
CA THR A 596 8.92 -12.25 -21.15
C THR A 596 9.49 -11.44 -22.31
N GLY A 597 9.68 -10.13 -22.11
CA GLY A 597 10.03 -9.17 -23.15
C GLY A 597 8.84 -8.60 -23.93
N TYR A 598 7.61 -8.98 -23.58
CA TYR A 598 6.40 -8.56 -24.28
C TYR A 598 5.25 -8.27 -23.30
N PRO A 599 4.51 -7.16 -23.46
CA PRO A 599 3.33 -6.89 -22.65
C PRO A 599 2.13 -7.75 -23.06
N TRP A 600 1.19 -7.97 -22.13
CA TRP A 600 -0.08 -8.65 -22.40
C TRP A 600 -1.09 -7.67 -23.02
N ARG A 601 -1.16 -7.62 -24.37
CA ARG A 601 -2.02 -6.77 -25.21
C ARG A 601 -2.35 -7.43 -26.57
N ASP A 602 -3.40 -6.97 -27.27
CA ASP A 602 -3.81 -7.52 -28.59
C ASP A 602 -2.89 -7.05 -29.74
N ARG A 603 -2.65 -5.74 -29.88
CA ARG A 603 -1.77 -5.17 -30.92
C ARG A 603 -0.66 -4.29 -30.34
N VAL A 604 0.30 -3.95 -31.19
CA VAL A 604 1.49 -3.14 -30.83
C VAL A 604 1.13 -1.72 -30.39
N ASP A 605 0.06 -1.15 -30.94
CA ASP A 605 -0.37 0.20 -30.59
C ASP A 605 -1.43 0.22 -29.49
N ASP A 606 -1.90 -0.96 -29.06
CA ASP A 606 -2.92 -1.08 -28.02
C ASP A 606 -2.28 -0.95 -26.63
N GLU A 607 -3.08 -0.42 -25.70
CA GLU A 607 -2.76 -0.42 -24.28
C GLU A 607 -2.75 -1.85 -23.74
N GLY A 608 -1.98 -2.11 -22.67
CA GLY A 608 -2.00 -3.40 -22.00
C GLY A 608 -3.37 -3.72 -21.44
N PHE A 609 -3.83 -4.97 -21.51
CA PHE A 609 -5.15 -5.34 -21.00
C PHE A 609 -5.33 -5.04 -19.50
N LEU A 610 -4.24 -5.07 -18.73
CA LEU A 610 -4.23 -4.71 -17.31
C LEU A 610 -4.26 -3.19 -17.05
N LEU A 611 -3.95 -2.38 -18.05
CA LEU A 611 -3.94 -0.91 -17.95
C LEU A 611 -5.21 -0.27 -18.53
N GLU A 612 -5.88 -0.97 -19.43
CA GLU A 612 -7.09 -0.49 -20.09
C GLU A 612 -8.36 -0.66 -19.23
N PHE A 613 -9.14 0.41 -19.11
CA PHE A 613 -10.38 0.45 -18.32
C PHE A 613 -11.50 -0.45 -18.84
N ASN A 614 -11.56 -0.64 -20.16
CA ASN A 614 -12.58 -1.48 -20.81
C ASN A 614 -12.22 -2.97 -20.79
N GLU A 615 -11.03 -3.32 -20.29
CA GLU A 615 -10.51 -4.68 -20.22
C GLU A 615 -10.36 -5.12 -18.75
N TYR A 616 -9.14 -5.25 -18.23
CA TYR A 616 -8.89 -5.89 -16.93
C TYR A 616 -8.40 -4.98 -15.82
N ARG A 617 -8.15 -3.68 -16.07
CA ARG A 617 -7.65 -2.77 -15.03
C ARG A 617 -8.48 -2.82 -13.74
N ILE A 618 -9.79 -2.60 -13.85
CA ILE A 618 -10.69 -2.62 -12.68
C ILE A 618 -10.88 -4.03 -12.13
N PHE A 619 -11.06 -5.04 -13.00
CA PHE A 619 -11.27 -6.43 -12.58
C PHE A 619 -10.05 -7.05 -11.88
N TYR A 620 -8.86 -6.46 -12.05
CA TYR A 620 -7.62 -6.87 -11.41
C TYR A 620 -7.20 -5.95 -10.25
N GLY A 621 -8.11 -5.11 -9.75
CA GLY A 621 -7.89 -4.30 -8.53
C GLY A 621 -7.30 -2.90 -8.74
N GLY A 622 -7.24 -2.42 -9.98
CA GLY A 622 -6.91 -1.04 -10.30
C GLY A 622 -8.03 -0.06 -9.99
N ILE A 623 -7.72 1.23 -10.07
CA ILE A 623 -8.65 2.34 -9.77
C ILE A 623 -8.93 3.20 -11.01
N ASP A 624 -10.11 3.83 -11.05
CA ASP A 624 -10.49 4.88 -12.01
C ASP A 624 -10.34 6.29 -11.43
N SER A 625 -10.02 6.40 -10.13
CA SER A 625 -9.93 7.66 -9.39
C SER A 625 -11.26 8.45 -9.29
N ASP A 626 -12.36 7.88 -9.79
CA ASP A 626 -13.72 8.43 -9.81
C ASP A 626 -14.60 7.72 -8.79
N THR A 627 -15.08 6.54 -9.17
CA THR A 627 -16.02 5.72 -8.41
C THR A 627 -15.31 4.63 -7.64
N ILE A 628 -14.15 4.20 -8.15
CA ILE A 628 -13.25 3.23 -7.54
C ILE A 628 -11.98 3.99 -7.20
N VAL A 629 -11.87 4.34 -5.92
CA VAL A 629 -10.79 5.18 -5.39
C VAL A 629 -9.77 4.40 -4.57
N ASP A 630 -10.13 3.20 -4.14
CA ASP A 630 -9.28 2.31 -3.36
C ASP A 630 -8.97 1.05 -4.17
N ARG A 631 -7.71 0.59 -4.10
CA ARG A 631 -7.30 -0.66 -4.74
C ARG A 631 -7.84 -1.86 -3.99
N ILE A 632 -8.31 -2.86 -4.73
CA ILE A 632 -8.62 -4.18 -4.17
C ILE A 632 -7.30 -4.94 -4.06
N ARG A 633 -6.74 -5.04 -2.85
CA ARG A 633 -5.47 -5.72 -2.58
C ARG A 633 -5.64 -7.20 -2.20
N GLU A 634 -6.84 -7.58 -1.76
CA GLU A 634 -7.16 -8.97 -1.45
C GLU A 634 -7.57 -9.75 -2.71
N PRO A 635 -6.90 -10.88 -3.02
CA PRO A 635 -7.21 -11.66 -4.21
C PRO A 635 -8.61 -12.26 -4.12
N ASN A 636 -9.40 -12.07 -5.18
CA ASN A 636 -10.74 -12.65 -5.30
C ASN A 636 -10.86 -13.56 -6.55
N GLY A 637 -12.00 -14.24 -6.69
CA GLY A 637 -12.22 -15.18 -7.79
C GLY A 637 -12.12 -14.56 -9.18
N ILE A 638 -12.42 -13.27 -9.36
CA ILE A 638 -12.26 -12.58 -10.64
C ILE A 638 -10.78 -12.40 -10.94
N MET A 639 -10.00 -11.87 -9.99
CA MET A 639 -8.55 -11.67 -10.12
C MET A 639 -7.84 -12.98 -10.42
N ALA A 640 -8.21 -14.08 -9.76
CA ALA A 640 -7.66 -15.41 -10.02
C ALA A 640 -7.94 -15.90 -11.45
N ASN A 641 -9.15 -15.66 -11.98
CA ASN A 641 -9.48 -16.02 -13.37
C ASN A 641 -8.75 -15.14 -14.39
N VAL A 642 -8.57 -13.84 -14.10
CA VAL A 642 -7.77 -12.94 -14.94
C VAL A 642 -6.31 -13.40 -14.96
N ALA A 643 -5.72 -13.70 -13.81
CA ALA A 643 -4.35 -14.23 -13.72
C ALA A 643 -4.20 -15.56 -14.48
N ALA A 644 -5.17 -16.48 -14.35
CA ALA A 644 -5.16 -17.74 -15.08
C ALA A 644 -5.29 -17.55 -16.60
N ARG A 645 -6.11 -16.59 -17.06
CA ARG A 645 -6.20 -16.23 -18.48
C ARG A 645 -4.88 -15.64 -18.97
N MET A 646 -4.34 -14.67 -18.24
CA MET A 646 -3.06 -14.03 -18.52
C MET A 646 -1.95 -15.06 -18.67
N ALA A 647 -1.79 -15.96 -17.70
CA ALA A 647 -0.74 -16.97 -17.72
C ALA A 647 -0.80 -17.83 -18.99
N ASN A 648 -2.00 -18.22 -19.43
CA ASN A 648 -2.19 -19.02 -20.63
C ASN A 648 -1.95 -18.24 -21.94
N GLU A 649 -2.45 -17.01 -22.03
CA GLU A 649 -2.28 -16.19 -23.24
C GLU A 649 -0.83 -15.73 -23.40
N VAL A 650 -0.20 -15.24 -22.33
CA VAL A 650 1.21 -14.84 -22.33
C VAL A 650 2.11 -16.03 -22.68
N ALA A 651 1.86 -17.22 -22.10
CA ALA A 651 2.62 -18.43 -22.47
C ALA A 651 2.44 -18.79 -23.96
N CYS A 652 1.22 -18.75 -24.47
CA CYS A 652 0.90 -18.98 -25.88
C CYS A 652 1.64 -18.01 -26.80
N TRP A 653 1.65 -16.71 -26.49
CA TRP A 653 2.22 -15.69 -27.36
C TRP A 653 3.74 -15.68 -27.35
N THR A 654 4.35 -15.85 -26.18
CA THR A 654 5.78 -15.61 -26.00
C THR A 654 6.65 -16.83 -26.28
N THR A 655 6.10 -18.04 -26.10
CA THR A 655 6.91 -19.28 -26.18
C THR A 655 7.52 -19.49 -27.57
N ALA A 656 6.69 -19.52 -28.62
CA ALA A 656 7.19 -19.74 -29.98
C ALA A 656 8.02 -18.56 -30.47
N VAL A 657 7.65 -17.33 -30.08
CA VAL A 657 8.33 -16.09 -30.50
C VAL A 657 9.77 -16.05 -29.97
N ASP A 658 10.01 -16.45 -28.72
CA ASP A 658 11.37 -16.50 -28.17
C ASP A 658 12.29 -17.44 -28.98
N PHE A 659 11.77 -18.56 -29.49
CA PHE A 659 12.54 -19.50 -30.31
C PHE A 659 12.95 -18.96 -31.69
N VAL A 660 12.33 -17.89 -32.20
CA VAL A 660 12.73 -17.21 -33.45
C VAL A 660 14.13 -16.62 -33.33
N SER A 661 14.49 -16.14 -32.14
CA SER A 661 15.78 -15.54 -31.87
C SER A 661 16.88 -16.61 -31.68
N PRO A 662 18.15 -16.31 -32.00
CA PRO A 662 19.28 -17.16 -31.64
C PRO A 662 19.38 -17.36 -30.11
N PRO A 663 19.88 -18.51 -29.60
CA PRO A 663 19.90 -18.81 -28.17
C PRO A 663 20.47 -17.71 -27.26
N ALA A 664 21.54 -17.03 -27.68
CA ALA A 664 22.16 -15.95 -26.91
C ALA A 664 21.33 -14.66 -26.80
N GLN A 665 20.29 -14.51 -27.62
CA GLN A 665 19.36 -13.38 -27.61
C GLN A 665 18.00 -13.74 -26.99
N ARG A 666 17.80 -15.00 -26.63
CA ARG A 666 16.56 -15.49 -26.04
C ARG A 666 16.43 -15.05 -24.59
N ARG A 667 15.22 -14.68 -24.23
CA ARG A 667 14.85 -14.36 -22.87
C ARG A 667 14.41 -15.60 -22.12
N LEU A 668 13.69 -16.53 -22.73
CA LEU A 668 13.04 -17.65 -22.04
C LEU A 668 13.76 -18.99 -22.24
N PHE A 669 14.26 -19.28 -23.44
CA PHE A 669 14.79 -20.61 -23.80
C PHE A 669 16.25 -20.62 -24.30
N PRO A 670 17.23 -20.09 -23.54
CA PRO A 670 18.62 -20.03 -23.97
C PRO A 670 19.35 -21.38 -23.99
N PHE A 671 18.91 -22.37 -23.21
CA PHE A 671 19.61 -23.66 -23.05
C PHE A 671 19.02 -24.81 -23.87
N VAL A 672 17.90 -24.57 -24.55
CA VAL A 672 17.17 -25.60 -25.31
C VAL A 672 16.86 -25.15 -26.73
N SER A 673 16.42 -26.10 -27.53
CA SER A 673 15.94 -25.91 -28.90
C SER A 673 14.82 -26.90 -29.18
N LEU A 674 14.04 -26.65 -30.23
CA LEU A 674 12.84 -27.42 -30.55
C LEU A 674 13.09 -28.91 -30.82
N ILE A 675 14.35 -29.32 -31.05
CA ILE A 675 14.73 -30.73 -31.31
C ILE A 675 14.97 -31.54 -30.03
N HIS A 676 15.05 -30.89 -28.85
CA HIS A 676 15.29 -31.57 -27.59
C HIS A 676 13.99 -32.26 -27.12
N GLU A 677 13.81 -33.50 -27.54
CA GLU A 677 12.75 -34.39 -27.04
C GLU A 677 13.27 -35.13 -25.79
N PRO A 678 12.49 -35.20 -24.69
CA PRO A 678 12.95 -35.78 -23.43
C PRO A 678 13.12 -37.30 -23.52
N GLN A 679 12.45 -37.94 -24.47
CA GLN A 679 12.51 -39.39 -24.68
C GLN A 679 12.68 -39.76 -26.16
N ASP A 680 13.28 -40.92 -26.40
CA ASP A 680 13.38 -41.52 -27.72
C ASP A 680 12.05 -42.22 -28.12
N ALA A 681 12.03 -42.79 -29.33
CA ALA A 681 10.86 -43.49 -29.86
C ALA A 681 10.45 -44.74 -29.06
N ASN A 682 11.33 -45.26 -28.19
CA ASN A 682 11.07 -46.42 -27.33
C ASN A 682 10.64 -46.00 -25.91
N GLY A 683 10.56 -44.69 -25.64
CA GLY A 683 10.19 -44.16 -24.34
C GLY A 683 11.34 -44.12 -23.33
N PHE A 684 12.60 -44.31 -23.76
CA PHE A 684 13.76 -44.12 -22.90
C PHE A 684 14.17 -42.66 -22.87
N GLU A 685 14.58 -42.16 -21.70
CA GLU A 685 15.06 -40.80 -21.55
C GLU A 685 16.31 -40.56 -22.42
N VAL A 686 16.38 -39.39 -23.05
CA VAL A 686 17.56 -38.92 -23.79
C VAL A 686 18.36 -38.01 -22.87
N PRO A 687 19.48 -38.49 -22.25
CA PRO A 687 20.10 -37.78 -21.13
C PRO A 687 20.50 -36.34 -21.44
N ALA A 688 21.16 -36.12 -22.59
CA ALA A 688 21.58 -34.77 -22.99
C ALA A 688 20.41 -33.80 -23.21
N ALA A 689 19.25 -34.29 -23.66
CA ALA A 689 18.06 -33.48 -23.83
C ALA A 689 17.37 -33.21 -22.49
N ALA A 690 17.26 -34.23 -21.63
CA ALA A 690 16.74 -34.08 -20.28
C ALA A 690 17.56 -33.07 -19.47
N ASP A 691 18.89 -33.16 -19.51
CA ASP A 691 19.80 -32.22 -18.84
C ASP A 691 19.61 -30.78 -19.34
N ALA A 692 19.50 -30.58 -20.65
CA ALA A 692 19.24 -29.26 -21.23
C ALA A 692 17.87 -28.68 -20.84
N ILE A 693 16.82 -29.52 -20.84
CA ILE A 693 15.48 -29.14 -20.40
C ILE A 693 15.50 -28.72 -18.93
N ARG A 694 16.14 -29.50 -18.06
CA ARG A 694 16.29 -29.21 -16.62
C ARG A 694 17.07 -27.92 -16.38
N ALA A 695 18.16 -27.70 -17.13
CA ALA A 695 18.92 -26.46 -17.07
C ALA A 695 18.06 -25.24 -17.47
N ASN A 696 17.22 -25.38 -18.50
CA ASN A 696 16.31 -24.30 -18.90
C ASN A 696 15.16 -24.09 -17.91
N ILE A 697 14.65 -25.16 -17.28
CA ILE A 697 13.67 -25.05 -16.19
C ILE A 697 14.26 -24.26 -15.03
N ARG A 698 15.46 -24.61 -14.55
CA ARG A 698 16.14 -23.86 -13.49
C ARG A 698 16.28 -22.37 -13.84
N TYR A 699 16.66 -22.08 -15.09
CA TYR A 699 16.74 -20.71 -15.59
C TYR A 699 15.38 -19.99 -15.59
N LEU A 700 14.29 -20.66 -15.97
CA LEU A 700 12.95 -20.08 -15.94
C LEU A 700 12.45 -19.83 -14.52
N HIS A 701 12.73 -20.71 -13.55
CA HIS A 701 12.43 -20.47 -12.13
C HIS A 701 13.13 -19.18 -11.63
N GLN A 702 14.42 -19.02 -11.92
CA GLN A 702 15.15 -17.80 -11.57
C GLN A 702 14.63 -16.57 -12.32
N ARG A 703 14.42 -16.68 -13.63
CA ARG A 703 14.02 -15.54 -14.46
C ARG A 703 12.60 -15.07 -14.16
N VAL A 704 11.64 -15.99 -14.11
CA VAL A 704 10.21 -15.67 -13.97
C VAL A 704 9.87 -15.44 -12.50
N LEU A 705 10.31 -16.32 -11.61
CA LEU A 705 9.91 -16.30 -10.19
C LEU A 705 10.94 -15.66 -9.27
N GLY A 706 12.19 -15.47 -9.73
CA GLY A 706 13.28 -15.03 -8.86
C GLY A 706 13.83 -16.12 -7.97
N GLU A 707 13.43 -17.37 -8.21
CA GLU A 707 13.81 -18.51 -7.38
C GLU A 707 15.14 -19.10 -7.86
N VAL A 708 16.14 -19.08 -6.98
CA VAL A 708 17.44 -19.72 -7.23
C VAL A 708 17.37 -21.15 -6.70
N LEU A 709 17.38 -22.12 -7.62
CA LEU A 709 17.30 -23.54 -7.30
C LEU A 709 18.65 -24.23 -7.53
N GLU A 710 19.03 -25.11 -6.62
CA GLU A 710 20.16 -26.02 -6.82
C GLU A 710 19.86 -27.03 -7.96
N PRO A 711 20.88 -27.55 -8.67
CA PRO A 711 20.67 -28.45 -9.80
C PRO A 711 19.84 -29.70 -9.51
N ASP A 712 19.86 -30.19 -8.27
CA ASP A 712 19.14 -31.37 -7.79
C ASP A 712 17.88 -31.03 -6.96
N ASP A 713 17.42 -29.78 -7.02
CA ASP A 713 16.23 -29.36 -6.29
C ASP A 713 14.96 -30.11 -6.79
N PRO A 714 14.14 -30.68 -5.89
CA PRO A 714 12.92 -31.40 -6.25
C PRO A 714 11.91 -30.60 -7.07
N GLU A 715 11.94 -29.27 -7.01
CA GLU A 715 11.05 -28.41 -7.79
C GLU A 715 11.41 -28.44 -9.28
N ILE A 716 12.70 -28.59 -9.63
CA ILE A 716 13.12 -28.81 -11.02
C ILE A 716 12.55 -30.12 -11.55
N ASP A 717 12.56 -31.18 -10.74
CA ASP A 717 11.95 -32.47 -11.09
C ASP A 717 10.44 -32.36 -11.31
N ARG A 718 9.72 -31.61 -10.46
CA ARG A 718 8.28 -31.39 -10.62
C ARG A 718 7.96 -30.66 -11.92
N THR A 719 8.66 -29.58 -12.23
CA THR A 719 8.46 -28.84 -13.48
C THR A 719 8.87 -29.67 -14.70
N TYR A 720 9.93 -30.50 -14.58
CA TYR A 720 10.31 -31.43 -15.65
C TYR A 720 9.24 -32.50 -15.88
N HIS A 721 8.63 -33.02 -14.82
CA HIS A 721 7.51 -33.95 -14.94
C HIS A 721 6.31 -33.33 -15.64
N LEU A 722 5.96 -32.07 -15.34
CA LEU A 722 4.93 -31.34 -16.07
C LEU A 722 5.24 -31.27 -17.58
N PHE A 723 6.47 -30.86 -17.93
CA PHE A 723 6.92 -30.80 -19.32
C PHE A 723 6.80 -32.17 -20.00
N LEU A 724 7.29 -33.23 -19.34
CA LEU A 724 7.30 -34.59 -19.86
C LEU A 724 5.89 -35.16 -20.05
N GLU A 725 4.98 -34.93 -19.12
CA GLU A 725 3.59 -35.40 -19.22
C GLU A 725 2.84 -34.73 -20.36
N VAL A 726 2.95 -33.40 -20.49
CA VAL A 726 2.32 -32.66 -21.58
C VAL A 726 2.91 -33.05 -22.93
N TRP A 727 4.23 -33.25 -22.99
CA TRP A 727 4.89 -33.74 -24.19
C TRP A 727 4.39 -35.15 -24.58
N ARG A 728 4.29 -36.09 -23.63
CA ARG A 728 3.78 -37.45 -23.87
C ARG A 728 2.33 -37.45 -24.36
N ASP A 729 1.44 -36.73 -23.67
CA ASP A 729 0.03 -36.57 -24.09
C ASP A 729 -0.05 -35.98 -25.50
N GLY A 730 0.78 -34.97 -25.77
CA GLY A 730 0.88 -34.33 -27.07
C GLY A 730 1.34 -35.26 -28.19
N LYS A 731 2.41 -36.01 -27.99
CA LYS A 731 2.92 -36.99 -28.97
C LYS A 731 1.90 -38.09 -29.23
N GLN A 732 1.25 -38.61 -28.19
CA GLN A 732 0.20 -39.60 -28.32
C GLN A 732 -1.01 -39.03 -29.06
N GLY A 733 -1.49 -37.84 -28.68
CA GLY A 733 -2.62 -37.18 -29.34
C GLY A 733 -2.34 -36.78 -30.78
N MET A 734 -1.09 -36.47 -31.16
CA MET A 734 -0.71 -36.30 -32.57
C MET A 734 -0.72 -37.63 -33.33
N ALA A 735 -0.24 -38.71 -32.71
CA ALA A 735 -0.29 -40.06 -33.31
C ALA A 735 -1.72 -40.57 -33.49
N ASP A 736 -2.62 -40.20 -32.58
CA ASP A 736 -4.06 -40.52 -32.62
C ASP A 736 -4.87 -39.52 -33.48
N GLU A 737 -4.21 -38.55 -34.13
CA GLU A 737 -4.83 -37.48 -34.93
C GLU A 737 -5.84 -36.60 -34.16
N ILE A 738 -5.76 -36.58 -32.83
CA ILE A 738 -6.55 -35.74 -31.93
C ILE A 738 -6.00 -34.31 -31.90
N TYR A 739 -4.67 -34.18 -31.94
CA TYR A 739 -3.98 -32.89 -31.93
C TYR A 739 -3.31 -32.61 -33.27
N SER A 740 -3.46 -31.38 -33.77
CA SER A 740 -2.73 -30.93 -34.95
C SER A 740 -1.27 -30.64 -34.62
N ASP A 741 -0.39 -30.83 -35.61
CA ASP A 741 0.97 -30.31 -35.61
C ASP A 741 1.01 -28.77 -35.77
N ARG A 742 -0.06 -28.14 -36.25
CA ARG A 742 -0.13 -26.69 -36.41
C ARG A 742 -0.43 -26.00 -35.08
N LEU A 743 0.32 -24.94 -34.80
CA LEU A 743 0.03 -24.05 -33.69
C LEU A 743 -1.25 -23.23 -33.98
N PRO A 744 -2.06 -22.93 -32.95
CA PRO A 744 -3.09 -21.90 -33.05
C PRO A 744 -2.48 -20.60 -33.57
N SER A 745 -3.23 -19.83 -34.37
CA SER A 745 -2.69 -18.63 -35.02
C SER A 745 -2.15 -17.59 -34.05
N SER A 746 -2.75 -17.49 -32.86
CA SER A 746 -2.30 -16.60 -31.77
C SER A 746 -1.01 -17.07 -31.09
N CYS A 747 -0.69 -18.37 -31.15
CA CYS A 747 0.51 -18.93 -30.52
C CYS A 747 1.66 -19.16 -31.53
N ALA A 748 1.42 -18.92 -32.82
CA ALA A 748 2.41 -19.09 -33.86
C ALA A 748 3.29 -17.84 -33.98
N ALA A 749 4.61 -18.04 -34.14
CA ALA A 749 5.52 -16.93 -34.36
C ALA A 749 5.48 -16.51 -35.84
N ARG A 750 4.56 -15.60 -36.17
CA ARG A 750 4.40 -15.05 -37.54
C ARG A 750 4.81 -13.59 -37.67
N ARG A 751 4.78 -12.87 -36.56
CA ARG A 751 5.02 -11.44 -36.46
C ARG A 751 5.93 -11.16 -35.28
N ASP A 752 6.70 -10.11 -35.38
CA ASP A 752 7.38 -9.54 -34.21
C ASP A 752 6.31 -8.88 -33.32
N LEU A 753 6.31 -9.20 -32.02
CA LEU A 753 5.28 -8.71 -31.09
C LEU A 753 5.51 -7.26 -30.64
N ASN A 754 6.69 -6.69 -30.88
CA ASN A 754 7.02 -5.31 -30.55
C ASN A 754 6.86 -4.36 -31.74
N THR A 755 7.03 -4.84 -32.98
CA THR A 755 6.85 -4.01 -34.19
C THR A 755 5.60 -4.34 -35.00
N GLY A 756 5.02 -5.54 -34.81
CA GLY A 756 3.85 -6.00 -35.56
C GLY A 756 4.15 -6.43 -36.99
N GLU A 757 5.41 -6.28 -37.42
CA GLU A 757 5.89 -6.64 -38.74
C GLU A 757 5.89 -8.16 -38.94
N GLU A 758 5.60 -8.59 -40.17
CA GLU A 758 5.65 -10.02 -40.49
C GLU A 758 7.08 -10.55 -40.50
N LEU A 759 7.28 -11.68 -39.83
CA LEU A 759 8.55 -12.38 -39.87
C LEU A 759 8.80 -12.97 -41.27
N PRO A 760 10.06 -13.01 -41.74
CA PRO A 760 10.43 -13.72 -42.95
C PRO A 760 9.94 -15.19 -42.92
N PRO A 761 9.47 -15.77 -44.03
CA PRO A 761 8.93 -17.14 -44.03
C PRO A 761 9.86 -18.20 -43.44
N ALA A 762 11.17 -18.04 -43.59
CA ALA A 762 12.17 -18.97 -43.04
C ALA A 762 12.32 -18.91 -41.51
N GLN A 763 11.85 -17.84 -40.88
CA GLN A 763 11.90 -17.61 -39.43
C GLN A 763 10.56 -17.92 -38.74
N ARG A 764 9.48 -18.10 -39.50
CA ARG A 764 8.15 -18.36 -38.94
C ARG A 764 8.09 -19.72 -38.27
N ILE A 765 7.44 -19.78 -37.11
CA ILE A 765 7.16 -21.01 -36.39
C ILE A 765 5.65 -21.20 -36.33
N ASP A 766 5.13 -21.98 -37.28
CA ASP A 766 3.71 -22.29 -37.45
C ASP A 766 3.32 -23.70 -37.01
N ARG A 767 4.33 -24.53 -36.74
CA ARG A 767 4.18 -25.97 -36.46
C ARG A 767 5.00 -26.37 -35.25
N ASP A 768 4.47 -27.34 -34.53
CA ASP A 768 5.04 -27.97 -33.35
C ASP A 768 5.02 -29.50 -33.55
N GLU A 769 5.78 -29.96 -34.56
CA GLU A 769 5.83 -31.37 -35.01
C GLU A 769 6.36 -32.32 -33.92
N ARG A 770 7.11 -31.78 -32.95
CA ARG A 770 7.70 -32.53 -31.83
C ARG A 770 6.94 -32.31 -30.52
N TYR A 771 5.88 -31.52 -30.51
CA TYR A 771 5.13 -31.13 -29.32
C TYR A 771 5.97 -30.44 -28.22
N THR A 772 7.14 -29.92 -28.57
CA THR A 772 8.06 -29.28 -27.61
C THR A 772 7.61 -27.86 -27.27
N ILE A 773 7.00 -27.13 -28.22
CA ILE A 773 6.51 -25.77 -28.00
C ILE A 773 5.35 -25.78 -27.01
N ARG A 774 4.34 -26.62 -27.22
CA ARG A 774 3.19 -26.71 -26.31
C ARG A 774 3.55 -27.26 -24.93
N ALA A 775 4.56 -28.14 -24.84
CA ALA A 775 5.11 -28.55 -23.55
C ALA A 775 5.77 -27.38 -22.80
N TRP A 776 6.52 -26.52 -23.50
CA TRP A 776 7.06 -25.29 -22.91
C TRP A 776 5.98 -24.25 -22.56
N MET A 777 4.91 -24.15 -23.36
CA MET A 777 3.77 -23.31 -23.03
C MET A 777 3.14 -23.74 -21.70
N ALA A 778 3.03 -25.05 -21.44
CA ALA A 778 2.50 -25.54 -20.16
C ALA A 778 3.41 -25.17 -18.97
N VAL A 779 4.73 -25.27 -19.13
CA VAL A 779 5.70 -24.82 -18.11
C VAL A 779 5.57 -23.32 -17.87
N MET A 780 5.51 -22.50 -18.93
CA MET A 780 5.33 -21.05 -18.81
C MET A 780 4.00 -20.69 -18.13
N SER A 781 2.89 -21.33 -18.51
CA SER A 781 1.60 -21.12 -17.86
C SER A 781 1.65 -21.48 -16.37
N TYR A 782 2.35 -22.56 -16.01
CA TYR A 782 2.54 -22.96 -14.62
C TYR A 782 3.31 -21.88 -13.82
N LEU A 783 4.44 -21.39 -14.34
CA LEU A 783 5.24 -20.37 -13.67
C LEU A 783 4.51 -19.02 -13.59
N LEU A 784 3.85 -18.59 -14.67
CA LEU A 784 3.12 -17.31 -14.70
C LEU A 784 1.85 -17.32 -13.82
N ALA A 785 1.34 -18.49 -13.46
CA ALA A 785 0.22 -18.65 -12.52
C ALA A 785 0.68 -18.87 -11.07
N ASP A 786 1.99 -19.00 -10.81
CA ASP A 786 2.54 -19.20 -9.48
C ASP A 786 2.33 -17.94 -8.61
N TYR A 787 2.05 -18.15 -7.32
CA TYR A 787 1.81 -17.05 -6.40
C TYR A 787 3.00 -16.09 -6.33
N ARG A 788 4.25 -16.57 -6.46
CA ARG A 788 5.47 -15.73 -6.46
C ARG A 788 5.53 -14.80 -7.67
N PHE A 789 4.89 -15.18 -8.79
CA PHE A 789 4.79 -14.29 -9.94
C PHE A 789 3.74 -13.19 -9.71
N LEU A 790 2.63 -13.54 -9.04
CA LEU A 790 1.46 -12.68 -8.84
C LEU A 790 1.52 -11.80 -7.59
N HIS A 791 2.51 -12.01 -6.72
CA HIS A 791 2.70 -11.25 -5.47
C HIS A 791 4.07 -10.58 -5.41
N LEU A 792 4.17 -9.53 -4.59
CA LEU A 792 5.34 -8.68 -4.39
C LEU A 792 6.46 -9.34 -3.59
#